data_AF-A0A1H6FGK0-F1
#
_entry.id   AF-A0A1H6FGK0-F1
#
_cell.length_a   1.000
_cell.length_b   1.000
_cell.length_c   1.000
_cell.angle_alpha   90.00
_cell.angle_beta   90.00
_cell.angle_gamma   90.00
#
_symmetry.space_group_name_H-M   'P 1'
#
loop_
_entity.id
_entity.type
_entity.pdbx_description
1 polymer ?
#
loop_
_entity_poly.entity_id
_entity_poly.type
_entity_poly.pdbx_seq_one_letter_code
_entity_poly.pdbx_strand_id
1 'polypeptide(L)'
;MDVKNLELHPDRATLTLFAATGLFQVGSTEKAKQYIFLAQEWGCPRQQILQLLVSGVYNNFGCIAAINNNKNRINKLFEEAIFIAIPEVAQKLLVQAREQFQVVQYNNKKHKDTQLIKTYLDKQGRISSLTQQQLTGLGEDTANLALLGCRWSEAIWLWNKIISKNPDHLEAFHKKAYAQAALRQSYIQKTNSSSYNKVTEMALSLQSFDQEKRLPSIKYIVCSTGRSGSFLMCRQLFNSGLGIPHEYFNKMHQNIISNRMGLDADNDQCYVNFLLSHRVTKNHVWGTKLHWNQCLYRDDFFKKNFLNTNVKYIFLYREDVIAQAVSYHISLITGYWGFDGLKTTSSKNIDLNNMEHIQKCYEIILKGNLYWKVFFEENKITPLYIKYEDFVKDQTNCVSKVASFLGVPKSEYKSCESEDKENLNPEYLEVVRNKLMQKCLSKLEMFRQRSRDIFGSKLPAILDKNKKQKIHFLHIGKTGGSALKFALKDFLETDNYSLELHGHNTSLKDIPKGELVIFFLRDPVSRFISGFYNRKRKGQPRYCFEWTSIEKELFEHFMTPNQLAISLGDEQSDDHELAVMSMENVQHFKAYSNWYVNFEYFQSRIDDILFIGFQESLNSDFFALKNILDIPDHIELPSDHVTAHKNPDSLNIVINETGLLALNNWYSDDFKFIYLCQKIMLSKQIHAK
;
A
#
# COMPACT_ATOMS: atom_id res chain seq x y z
N MET A 1 -8.07 32.42 19.30
CA MET A 1 -9.39 31.72 19.30
C MET A 1 -10.10 32.06 20.59
N ASP A 2 -11.36 32.48 20.51
CA ASP A 2 -12.25 32.64 21.66
C ASP A 2 -12.86 31.27 22.03
N VAL A 3 -12.96 30.96 23.32
CA VAL A 3 -13.46 29.68 23.86
C VAL A 3 -14.89 29.40 23.38
N LYS A 4 -15.71 30.44 23.27
CA LYS A 4 -17.11 30.35 22.79
C LYS A 4 -17.25 29.80 21.38
N ASN A 5 -16.25 30.01 20.52
CA ASN A 5 -16.26 29.46 19.16
C ASN A 5 -15.83 27.98 19.11
N LEU A 6 -15.17 27.47 20.15
CA LEU A 6 -14.73 26.08 20.22
C LEU A 6 -15.79 25.16 20.82
N GLU A 7 -16.67 25.64 21.70
CA GLU A 7 -17.69 24.83 22.38
C GLU A 7 -18.62 24.05 21.43
N LEU A 8 -18.97 24.65 20.29
CA LEU A 8 -19.87 24.07 19.29
C LEU A 8 -19.13 23.23 18.22
N HIS A 9 -17.80 23.15 18.28
CA HIS A 9 -17.00 22.46 17.27
C HIS A 9 -16.91 20.95 17.57
N PRO A 10 -17.09 20.05 16.59
CA PRO A 10 -17.05 18.60 16.81
C PRO A 10 -15.70 18.11 17.36
N ASP A 11 -14.60 18.71 16.93
CA ASP A 11 -13.22 18.38 17.39
C ASP A 11 -12.71 19.28 18.54
N ARG A 12 -13.61 19.89 19.32
CA ARG A 12 -13.28 20.89 20.34
C ARG A 12 -12.20 20.45 21.32
N ALA A 13 -12.19 19.18 21.75
CA ALA A 13 -11.21 18.67 22.70
C ALA A 13 -9.77 18.68 22.13
N THR A 14 -9.63 18.22 20.89
CA THR A 14 -8.35 18.15 20.18
C THR A 14 -7.86 19.54 19.78
N LEU A 15 -8.76 20.39 19.27
CA LEU A 15 -8.43 21.77 18.91
C LEU A 15 -8.06 22.62 20.12
N THR A 16 -8.68 22.36 21.28
CA THR A 16 -8.35 23.03 22.54
C THR A 16 -7.01 22.56 23.07
N LEU A 17 -6.66 21.28 22.92
CA LEU A 17 -5.32 20.78 23.23
C LEU A 17 -4.27 21.43 22.33
N PHE A 18 -4.51 21.54 21.02
CA PHE A 18 -3.60 22.25 20.12
C PHE A 18 -3.51 23.75 20.45
N ALA A 19 -4.63 24.41 20.79
CA ALA A 19 -4.62 25.79 21.25
C ALA A 19 -3.84 25.96 22.56
N ALA A 20 -3.96 25.02 23.50
CA ALA A 20 -3.15 24.99 24.71
C ALA A 20 -1.66 24.92 24.39
N THR A 21 -1.28 24.12 23.38
CA THR A 21 0.12 23.99 22.97
C THR A 21 0.63 25.26 22.30
N GLY A 22 -0.22 25.94 21.52
CA GLY A 22 0.05 27.29 21.02
C GLY A 22 0.18 28.33 22.12
N LEU A 23 -0.61 28.22 23.20
CA LEU A 23 -0.55 29.10 24.37
C LEU A 23 0.72 28.90 25.20
N PHE A 24 1.16 27.64 25.38
CA PHE A 24 2.49 27.35 25.95
C PHE A 24 3.60 27.97 25.11
N GLN A 25 3.47 27.91 23.77
CA GLN A 25 4.45 28.44 22.81
C GLN A 25 4.52 29.97 22.74
N VAL A 26 3.56 30.70 23.28
CA VAL A 26 3.62 32.17 23.38
C VAL A 26 3.87 32.64 24.83
N GLY A 27 4.25 31.72 25.72
CA GLY A 27 4.51 32.01 27.14
C GLY A 27 3.25 32.32 27.97
N SER A 28 2.06 32.05 27.42
CA SER A 28 0.77 32.25 28.11
C SER A 28 0.41 31.01 28.93
N THR A 29 1.29 30.66 29.86
CA THR A 29 1.28 29.40 30.61
C THR A 29 -0.02 29.17 31.39
N GLU A 30 -0.57 30.20 32.04
CA GLU A 30 -1.80 30.05 32.82
C GLU A 30 -3.04 29.81 31.93
N LYS A 31 -3.13 30.50 30.78
CA LYS A 31 -4.17 30.21 29.78
C LYS A 31 -3.98 28.84 29.13
N ALA A 32 -2.73 28.42 28.91
CA ALA A 32 -2.43 27.10 28.37
C ALA A 32 -2.88 25.98 29.31
N LYS A 33 -2.66 26.13 30.62
CA LYS A 33 -3.16 25.20 31.64
C LYS A 33 -4.69 25.14 31.66
N GLN A 34 -5.36 26.29 31.56
CA GLN A 34 -6.81 26.36 31.46
C GLN A 34 -7.33 25.62 30.23
N TYR A 35 -6.66 25.74 29.08
CA TYR A 35 -7.05 25.05 27.85
C TYR A 35 -6.70 23.55 27.90
N ILE A 36 -5.64 23.11 28.59
CA ILE A 36 -5.42 21.67 28.84
C ILE A 36 -6.57 21.11 29.69
N PHE A 37 -6.96 21.81 30.75
CA PHE A 37 -8.05 21.38 31.61
C PHE A 37 -9.36 21.30 30.82
N LEU A 38 -9.65 22.32 30.01
CA LEU A 38 -10.83 22.35 29.14
C LEU A 38 -10.80 21.25 28.06
N ALA A 39 -9.63 20.96 27.49
CA ALA A 39 -9.46 19.85 26.55
C ALA A 39 -9.73 18.50 27.24
N GLN A 40 -9.30 18.32 28.49
CA GLN A 40 -9.59 17.13 29.30
C GLN A 40 -11.09 16.99 29.58
N GLU A 41 -11.75 18.06 30.01
CA GLU A 41 -13.20 18.07 30.25
C GLU A 41 -14.00 17.76 28.98
N TRP A 42 -13.52 18.20 27.82
CA TRP A 42 -14.15 17.91 26.53
C TRP A 42 -13.81 16.53 25.96
N GLY A 43 -13.09 15.69 26.71
CA GLY A 43 -12.84 14.28 26.39
C GLY A 43 -11.53 14.02 25.65
N CYS A 44 -10.57 14.94 25.68
CA CYS A 44 -9.26 14.71 25.08
C CYS A 44 -8.51 13.60 25.85
N PRO A 45 -8.09 12.50 25.18
CA PRO A 45 -7.44 11.38 25.84
C PRO A 45 -6.13 11.78 26.52
N ARG A 46 -5.97 11.43 27.80
CA ARG A 46 -4.77 11.73 28.62
C ARG A 46 -3.44 11.38 27.95
N GLN A 47 -3.41 10.31 27.16
CA GLN A 47 -2.21 9.89 26.43
C GLN A 47 -1.83 10.85 25.29
N GLN A 48 -2.78 11.52 24.63
CA GLN A 48 -2.48 12.55 23.62
C GLN A 48 -1.91 13.81 24.25
N ILE A 49 -2.42 14.17 25.44
CA ILE A 49 -1.89 15.28 26.24
C ILE A 49 -0.45 14.97 26.69
N LEU A 50 -0.15 13.72 27.07
CA LEU A 50 1.20 13.29 27.43
C LEU A 50 2.14 13.26 26.22
N GLN A 51 1.72 12.74 25.06
CA GLN A 51 2.52 12.70 23.82
C GLN A 51 2.89 14.11 23.32
N LEU A 52 1.86 14.94 23.12
CA LEU A 52 1.81 16.32 23.60
C LEU A 52 3.09 16.95 24.17
N LEU A 53 3.14 16.83 25.48
CA LEU A 53 4.12 17.44 26.36
C LEU A 53 5.50 16.80 26.21
N VAL A 54 5.58 15.49 26.01
CA VAL A 54 6.84 14.76 25.83
C VAL A 54 7.53 15.17 24.53
N SER A 55 6.80 15.35 23.43
CA SER A 55 7.35 15.89 22.18
C SER A 55 7.99 17.27 22.38
N GLY A 56 7.34 18.14 23.18
CA GLY A 56 7.88 19.45 23.56
C GLY A 56 9.23 19.36 24.29
N VAL A 57 9.40 18.35 25.15
CA VAL A 57 10.65 18.10 25.91
C VAL A 57 11.78 17.67 24.98
N TYR A 58 11.55 16.71 24.09
CA TYR A 58 12.58 16.26 23.13
C TYR A 58 13.00 17.38 22.17
N ASN A 59 12.05 18.22 21.75
CA ASN A 59 12.35 19.38 20.91
C ASN A 59 13.31 20.36 21.61
N ASN A 60 13.14 20.58 22.92
CA ASN A 60 14.01 21.45 23.70
C ASN A 60 15.41 20.84 23.85
N PHE A 61 15.52 19.52 24.04
CA PHE A 61 16.82 18.83 24.06
C PHE A 61 17.54 18.88 22.71
N GLY A 62 16.81 18.79 21.58
CA GLY A 62 17.37 18.99 20.25
C GLY A 62 17.97 20.38 20.07
N CYS A 63 17.27 21.42 20.54
CA CYS A 63 17.78 22.80 20.51
C CYS A 63 19.04 22.96 21.38
N ILE A 64 19.08 22.35 22.57
CA ILE A 64 20.26 22.36 23.46
C ILE A 64 21.45 21.61 22.81
N ALA A 65 21.21 20.49 22.13
CA ALA A 65 22.25 19.77 21.41
C ALA A 65 22.80 20.58 20.22
N ALA A 66 21.95 21.36 19.56
CA ALA A 66 22.33 22.26 18.48
C ALA A 66 23.23 23.41 18.97
N ILE A 67 22.90 24.01 20.11
CA ILE A 67 23.75 25.03 20.77
C ILE A 67 25.14 24.49 21.11
N ASN A 68 25.23 23.21 21.48
CA ASN A 68 26.50 22.57 21.84
C ASN A 68 27.24 21.95 20.63
N ASN A 69 26.80 22.21 19.39
CA ASN A 69 27.37 21.66 18.15
C ASN A 69 27.51 20.12 18.14
N ASN A 70 26.68 19.41 18.90
CA ASN A 70 26.73 17.96 18.96
C ASN A 70 25.89 17.33 17.84
N LYS A 71 26.42 17.37 16.62
CA LYS A 71 25.73 16.95 15.38
C LYS A 71 25.05 15.58 15.48
N ASN A 72 25.69 14.62 16.15
CA ASN A 72 25.13 13.26 16.30
C ASN A 72 23.88 13.20 17.20
N ARG A 73 23.74 14.13 18.16
CA ARG A 73 22.58 14.20 19.07
C ARG A 73 21.45 15.08 18.52
N ILE A 74 21.76 16.08 17.70
CA ILE A 74 20.77 17.00 17.10
C ILE A 74 19.72 16.22 16.33
N ASN A 75 20.16 15.40 15.37
CA ASN A 75 19.27 14.67 14.47
C ASN A 75 18.39 13.70 15.24
N LYS A 76 18.99 12.92 16.13
CA LYS A 76 18.28 11.96 16.96
C LYS A 76 17.21 12.60 17.84
N LEU A 77 17.48 13.73 18.48
CA LEU A 77 16.52 14.35 19.40
C LEU A 77 15.39 15.10 18.68
N PHE A 78 15.65 15.69 17.52
CA PHE A 78 14.59 16.27 16.69
C PHE A 78 13.76 15.20 15.98
N GLU A 79 14.37 14.09 15.57
CA GLU A 79 13.67 12.89 15.08
C GLU A 79 12.71 12.36 16.15
N GLU A 80 13.17 12.16 17.39
CA GLU A 80 12.30 11.71 18.50
C GLU A 80 11.16 12.69 18.80
N ALA A 81 11.44 14.00 18.79
CA ALA A 81 10.41 15.03 18.98
C ALA A 81 9.30 14.96 17.92
N ILE A 82 9.68 14.72 16.66
CA ILE A 82 8.76 14.56 15.54
C ILE A 82 8.06 13.19 15.61
N PHE A 83 8.78 12.12 15.92
CA PHE A 83 8.28 10.76 16.02
C PHE A 83 7.17 10.63 17.07
N ILE A 84 7.34 11.30 18.21
CA ILE A 84 6.37 11.31 19.31
C ILE A 84 5.10 12.10 18.95
N ALA A 85 5.18 13.07 18.01
CA ALA A 85 4.06 13.94 17.63
C ALA A 85 3.42 13.65 16.25
N ILE A 86 4.12 12.99 15.31
CA ILE A 86 3.71 12.87 13.89
C ILE A 86 4.12 11.48 13.31
N PRO A 87 3.23 10.76 12.57
CA PRO A 87 3.54 9.47 11.95
C PRO A 87 4.45 9.50 10.71
N GLU A 88 5.22 8.42 10.54
CA GLU A 88 6.39 8.12 9.67
C GLU A 88 6.57 8.78 8.30
N VAL A 89 5.52 9.06 7.54
CA VAL A 89 5.67 9.31 6.09
C VAL A 89 6.32 10.67 5.74
N ALA A 90 6.45 11.60 6.68
CA ALA A 90 7.03 12.93 6.44
C ALA A 90 8.38 13.18 7.14
N GLN A 91 8.98 12.15 7.73
CA GLN A 91 10.06 12.31 8.70
C GLN A 91 11.36 12.91 8.13
N LYS A 92 11.91 12.41 7.02
CA LYS A 92 13.22 12.87 6.53
C LYS A 92 13.25 14.34 6.09
N LEU A 93 12.25 14.78 5.32
CA LEU A 93 12.16 16.15 4.82
C LEU A 93 11.81 17.16 5.94
N LEU A 94 10.97 16.76 6.90
CA LEU A 94 10.63 17.62 8.05
C LEU A 94 11.78 17.73 9.06
N VAL A 95 12.54 16.65 9.29
CA VAL A 95 13.73 16.67 10.17
C VAL A 95 14.79 17.59 9.58
N GLN A 96 15.07 17.49 8.28
CA GLN A 96 16.06 18.34 7.60
C GLN A 96 15.63 19.81 7.52
N ALA A 97 14.35 20.08 7.20
CA ALA A 97 13.82 21.44 7.22
C ALA A 97 13.83 22.04 8.64
N ARG A 98 13.57 21.23 9.68
CA ARG A 98 13.57 21.66 11.07
C ARG A 98 14.98 21.86 11.62
N GLU A 99 15.93 20.98 11.30
CA GLU A 99 17.35 21.12 11.63
C GLU A 99 17.91 22.43 11.05
N GLN A 100 17.69 22.66 9.75
CA GLN A 100 18.18 23.85 9.05
C GLN A 100 17.55 25.14 9.60
N PHE A 101 16.24 25.13 9.89
CA PHE A 101 15.55 26.32 10.42
C PHE A 101 15.95 26.65 11.87
N GLN A 102 16.09 25.64 12.74
CA GLN A 102 16.45 25.81 14.16
C GLN A 102 17.91 26.25 14.33
N VAL A 103 18.83 25.70 13.54
CA VAL A 103 20.26 26.09 13.55
C VAL A 103 20.43 27.54 13.07
N VAL A 104 19.65 27.98 12.09
CA VAL A 104 19.71 29.35 11.55
C VAL A 104 19.11 30.39 12.52
N GLN A 105 18.01 30.10 13.22
CA GLN A 105 17.44 31.06 14.20
C GLN A 105 18.30 31.25 15.45
N TYR A 106 18.93 30.20 15.97
CA TYR A 106 19.69 30.29 17.22
C TYR A 106 21.04 31.00 17.06
N ASN A 107 21.66 30.90 15.88
CA ASN A 107 22.86 31.69 15.53
C ASN A 107 22.58 33.21 15.52
N ASN A 108 21.31 33.63 15.45
CA ASN A 108 20.89 35.04 15.40
C ASN A 108 20.39 35.62 16.75
N LYS A 109 20.29 34.85 17.85
CA LYS A 109 19.93 35.37 19.19
C LYS A 109 21.04 35.11 20.20
N LYS A 110 21.93 36.08 20.38
CA LYS A 110 23.03 36.04 21.36
C LYS A 110 22.54 36.35 22.79
N HIS A 111 22.95 35.47 23.73
CA HIS A 111 23.57 35.78 25.03
C HIS A 111 22.81 35.98 26.36
N LYS A 112 21.52 35.63 26.56
CA LYS A 112 20.96 35.64 27.95
C LYS A 112 20.39 34.32 28.47
N ASP A 113 19.72 33.53 27.64
CA ASP A 113 19.07 32.30 28.12
C ASP A 113 20.05 31.11 28.24
N THR A 114 21.17 31.15 27.51
CA THR A 114 22.18 30.08 27.47
C THR A 114 22.91 29.90 28.81
N GLN A 115 23.05 30.96 29.61
CA GLN A 115 23.82 30.93 30.85
C GLN A 115 23.01 30.36 32.02
N LEU A 116 21.70 30.57 32.04
CA LEU A 116 20.79 30.00 33.04
C LEU A 116 20.66 28.47 32.90
N ILE A 117 20.56 27.98 31.65
CA ILE A 117 20.46 26.55 31.35
C ILE A 117 21.80 25.83 31.62
N LYS A 118 22.93 26.47 31.32
CA LYS A 118 24.27 25.93 31.61
C LYS A 118 24.52 25.82 33.12
N THR A 119 24.10 26.83 33.89
CA THR A 119 24.19 26.82 35.37
C THR A 119 23.31 25.73 36.01
N TYR A 120 22.18 25.39 35.39
CA TYR A 120 21.30 24.32 35.85
C TYR A 120 21.85 22.93 35.52
N LEU A 121 22.46 22.76 34.35
CA LEU A 121 23.09 21.50 33.92
C LEU A 121 24.40 21.18 34.66
N ASP A 122 25.19 22.20 35.02
CA ASP A 122 26.42 22.02 35.80
C ASP A 122 26.14 21.62 37.27
N LYS A 123 24.95 21.95 37.81
CA LYS A 123 24.56 21.57 39.19
C LYS A 123 24.06 20.12 39.33
N GLN A 124 23.80 19.40 38.24
CA GLN A 124 23.23 18.04 38.24
C GLN A 124 23.96 17.14 37.22
N GLY A 125 25.24 16.85 37.47
CA GLY A 125 26.13 16.10 36.58
C GLY A 125 25.83 14.60 36.39
N ARG A 126 24.61 14.18 36.07
CA ARG A 126 24.27 12.78 35.72
C ARG A 126 23.07 12.63 34.78
N ILE A 127 23.19 12.96 33.49
CA ILE A 127 22.20 12.53 32.48
C ILE A 127 22.88 12.20 31.13
N SER A 128 23.69 11.14 31.11
CA SER A 128 24.23 10.57 29.86
C SER A 128 23.61 9.22 29.48
N SER A 129 22.65 8.68 30.25
CA SER A 129 22.03 7.39 29.94
C SER A 129 20.67 7.22 30.65
N LEU A 130 19.58 7.72 30.05
CA LEU A 130 18.23 7.34 30.46
C LEU A 130 17.55 6.55 29.33
N THR A 131 17.16 5.30 29.60
CA THR A 131 16.35 4.48 28.70
C THR A 131 14.85 4.76 28.91
N GLN A 132 14.02 4.40 27.93
CA GLN A 132 12.56 4.61 27.90
C GLN A 132 11.83 4.11 29.18
N GLN A 133 12.41 3.14 29.89
CA GLN A 133 11.94 2.58 31.16
C GLN A 133 12.14 3.49 32.38
N GLN A 134 13.11 4.41 32.34
CA GLN A 134 13.39 5.32 33.46
C GLN A 134 12.54 6.60 33.42
N LEU A 135 11.95 6.92 32.28
CA LEU A 135 11.01 8.04 32.11
C LEU A 135 9.59 7.74 32.64
N THR A 136 9.23 6.46 32.79
CA THR A 136 7.91 6.05 33.31
C THR A 136 7.82 6.09 34.84
N GLY A 137 8.92 6.36 35.56
CA GLY A 137 8.99 6.37 37.02
C GLY A 137 9.13 7.75 37.67
N LEU A 138 9.19 8.84 36.91
CA LEU A 138 9.37 10.19 37.43
C LEU A 138 8.03 10.93 37.47
N GLY A 139 7.62 11.34 38.67
CA GLY A 139 6.40 12.10 38.94
C GLY A 139 6.46 13.57 38.47
N GLU A 140 5.77 14.45 39.20
CA GLU A 140 5.45 15.87 38.93
C GLU A 140 6.57 16.74 38.28
N ASP A 141 7.84 16.38 38.42
CA ASP A 141 8.99 17.11 37.86
C ASP A 141 9.01 17.18 36.33
N THR A 142 8.39 16.21 35.64
CA THR A 142 8.27 16.23 34.17
C THR A 142 7.41 17.40 33.66
N ALA A 143 6.43 17.84 34.46
CA ALA A 143 5.57 18.99 34.13
C ALA A 143 6.32 20.31 34.32
N ASN A 144 7.17 20.41 35.34
CA ASN A 144 8.00 21.60 35.60
C ASN A 144 9.09 21.80 34.55
N LEU A 145 9.65 20.72 34.00
CA LEU A 145 10.59 20.78 32.87
C LEU A 145 9.93 21.18 31.54
N ALA A 146 8.67 20.78 31.32
CA ALA A 146 7.89 21.21 30.15
C ALA A 146 7.50 22.71 30.21
N LEU A 147 7.40 23.29 31.41
CA LEU A 147 6.97 24.67 31.66
C LEU A 147 8.01 25.74 31.29
N LEU A 148 9.30 25.41 31.23
CA LEU A 148 10.40 26.38 31.01
C LEU A 148 10.77 26.63 29.55
N GLY A 149 10.31 25.82 28.59
CA GLY A 149 10.97 25.71 27.28
C GLY A 149 10.25 26.27 26.05
N CYS A 150 9.10 26.92 26.16
CA CYS A 150 8.27 27.21 24.97
C CYS A 150 8.22 28.70 24.61
N ARG A 151 8.88 29.10 23.52
CA ARG A 151 8.57 30.35 22.78
C ARG A 151 8.69 30.22 21.25
N TRP A 152 7.77 30.90 20.52
CA TRP A 152 7.91 31.72 19.28
C TRP A 152 7.00 31.42 18.05
N SER A 153 5.83 32.07 18.03
CA SER A 153 5.24 33.05 17.07
C SER A 153 5.27 32.95 15.52
N GLU A 154 6.00 32.10 14.82
CA GLU A 154 6.01 32.13 13.32
C GLU A 154 5.16 31.03 12.64
N ALA A 155 4.77 29.99 13.37
CA ALA A 155 3.81 28.99 12.87
C ALA A 155 2.41 29.59 12.60
N ILE A 156 2.03 30.66 13.32
CA ILE A 156 0.78 31.40 13.12
C ILE A 156 0.80 32.13 11.77
N TRP A 157 1.95 32.61 11.30
CA TRP A 157 2.08 33.24 9.99
C TRP A 157 2.02 32.21 8.85
N LEU A 158 2.64 31.03 9.03
CA LEU A 158 2.61 29.94 8.05
C LEU A 158 1.20 29.34 7.91
N TRP A 159 0.49 29.17 9.03
CA TRP A 159 -0.91 28.73 9.07
C TRP A 159 -1.83 29.67 8.29
N ASN A 160 -1.65 31.00 8.45
CA ASN A 160 -2.43 32.00 7.72
C ASN A 160 -2.10 32.05 6.21
N LYS A 161 -0.87 31.69 5.80
CA LYS A 161 -0.45 31.69 4.39
C LYS A 161 -0.80 30.41 3.62
N ILE A 162 -0.91 29.27 4.32
CA ILE A 162 -1.31 27.98 3.75
C ILE A 162 -2.83 27.93 3.53
N ILE A 163 -3.62 28.44 4.47
CA ILE A 163 -5.09 28.46 4.36
C ILE A 163 -5.56 29.38 3.23
N SER A 164 -4.83 30.46 2.93
CA SER A 164 -5.21 31.37 1.84
C SER A 164 -4.90 30.82 0.43
N LYS A 165 -4.28 29.64 0.29
CA LYS A 165 -3.81 29.15 -1.02
C LYS A 165 -4.25 27.74 -1.43
N ASN A 166 -4.77 26.87 -0.55
CA ASN A 166 -5.32 25.56 -0.97
C ASN A 166 -6.24 24.92 0.10
N PRO A 167 -7.57 24.85 -0.13
CA PRO A 167 -8.52 24.16 0.75
C PRO A 167 -8.37 22.63 0.81
N ASP A 168 -7.73 22.01 -0.19
CA ASP A 168 -7.71 20.55 -0.38
C ASP A 168 -6.80 19.79 0.60
N HIS A 169 -5.95 20.47 1.35
CA HIS A 169 -5.08 19.85 2.36
C HIS A 169 -5.82 19.49 3.66
N LEU A 170 -7.05 19.98 3.88
CA LEU A 170 -7.89 19.60 5.02
C LEU A 170 -8.33 18.12 4.93
N GLU A 171 -8.55 17.61 3.71
CA GLU A 171 -9.03 16.25 3.48
C GLU A 171 -7.94 15.18 3.74
N ALA A 172 -6.67 15.54 3.51
CA ALA A 172 -5.53 14.68 3.81
C ALA A 172 -5.26 14.56 5.31
N PHE A 173 -5.52 15.62 6.07
CA PHE A 173 -5.42 15.63 7.54
C PHE A 173 -6.58 14.85 8.19
N HIS A 174 -7.80 15.00 7.67
CA HIS A 174 -8.96 14.20 8.08
C HIS A 174 -8.75 12.70 7.87
N LYS A 175 -8.11 12.29 6.77
CA LYS A 175 -7.81 10.88 6.46
C LYS A 175 -6.84 10.21 7.44
N LYS A 176 -5.89 10.96 8.02
CA LYS A 176 -4.95 10.45 9.05
C LYS A 176 -5.53 10.47 10.46
N ALA A 177 -6.33 11.49 10.79
CA ALA A 177 -7.05 11.55 12.07
C ALA A 177 -8.10 10.43 12.20
N TYR A 178 -8.78 10.06 11.11
CA TYR A 178 -9.75 8.94 11.10
C TYR A 178 -9.09 7.57 11.33
N ALA A 179 -7.87 7.35 10.83
CA ALA A 179 -7.13 6.11 11.03
C ALA A 179 -6.62 5.95 12.48
N GLN A 180 -6.31 7.06 13.16
CA GLN A 180 -5.95 7.05 14.58
C GLN A 180 -7.16 7.06 15.53
N ALA A 181 -8.32 7.57 15.09
CA ALA A 181 -9.59 7.43 15.80
C ALA A 181 -10.12 5.98 15.75
N ALA A 182 -9.93 5.29 14.62
CA ALA A 182 -10.28 3.87 14.46
C ALA A 182 -9.44 2.92 15.34
N LEU A 183 -8.24 3.34 15.77
CA LEU A 183 -7.39 2.59 16.69
C LEU A 183 -7.88 2.65 18.16
N ARG A 184 -8.89 3.47 18.49
CA ARG A 184 -9.38 3.66 19.87
C ARG A 184 -10.84 3.34 20.13
N GLN A 185 -11.59 2.81 19.16
CA GLN A 185 -12.96 2.33 19.40
C GLN A 185 -13.03 0.81 19.33
N SER A 186 -12.72 0.15 20.44
CA SER A 186 -13.26 -1.18 20.72
C SER A 186 -14.74 -1.05 21.07
N TYR A 187 -15.61 -0.87 20.07
CA TYR A 187 -17.04 -1.08 20.28
C TYR A 187 -17.28 -2.59 20.41
N ILE A 188 -17.23 -3.10 21.63
CA ILE A 188 -17.99 -4.31 21.98
C ILE A 188 -19.36 -3.78 22.40
N GLN A 189 -20.31 -3.78 21.47
CA GLN A 189 -21.70 -3.61 21.87
C GLN A 189 -22.15 -4.94 22.47
N LYS A 190 -22.30 -4.99 23.80
CA LYS A 190 -23.09 -6.03 24.44
C LYS A 190 -24.54 -5.77 24.05
N THR A 191 -25.13 -6.66 23.28
CA THR A 191 -26.58 -6.65 23.09
C THR A 191 -27.25 -6.88 24.45
N ASN A 192 -28.49 -6.42 24.63
CA ASN A 192 -29.22 -6.58 25.90
C ASN A 192 -29.40 -8.06 26.32
N SER A 193 -29.05 -9.03 25.45
CA SER A 193 -28.84 -10.44 25.80
C SER A 193 -27.38 -10.69 26.19
N SER A 194 -27.17 -11.21 27.41
CA SER A 194 -25.87 -11.33 28.09
C SER A 194 -24.83 -12.27 27.45
N SER A 195 -25.03 -12.75 26.21
CA SER A 195 -24.22 -13.83 25.61
C SER A 195 -23.62 -13.57 24.23
N TYR A 196 -24.01 -12.52 23.50
CA TYR A 196 -23.51 -12.26 22.14
C TYR A 196 -22.65 -10.99 22.06
N ASN A 197 -21.42 -11.12 21.55
CA ASN A 197 -20.49 -10.01 21.35
C ASN A 197 -20.43 -9.62 19.88
N LYS A 198 -21.03 -8.47 19.55
CA LYS A 198 -20.92 -7.87 18.22
C LYS A 198 -19.59 -7.13 18.11
N VAL A 199 -18.63 -7.74 17.41
CA VAL A 199 -17.24 -7.25 17.28
C VAL A 199 -16.94 -6.77 15.86
N THR A 200 -16.20 -5.68 15.74
CA THR A 200 -15.74 -5.18 14.44
C THR A 200 -14.61 -6.06 13.90
N GLU A 201 -14.41 -6.03 12.58
CA GLU A 201 -13.39 -6.85 11.92
C GLU A 201 -11.97 -6.45 12.38
N MET A 202 -11.76 -5.16 12.62
CA MET A 202 -10.52 -4.64 13.17
C MET A 202 -10.24 -5.16 14.58
N ALA A 203 -11.28 -5.27 15.42
CA ALA A 203 -11.13 -5.67 16.82
C ALA A 203 -10.53 -7.08 16.97
N LEU A 204 -10.86 -8.02 16.08
CA LEU A 204 -10.32 -9.39 16.10
C LEU A 204 -8.79 -9.45 15.90
N SER A 205 -8.17 -8.36 15.43
CA SER A 205 -6.72 -8.24 15.30
C SER A 205 -6.04 -7.82 16.60
N LEU A 206 -6.78 -7.42 17.64
CA LEU A 206 -6.27 -6.88 18.92
C LEU A 206 -5.86 -7.98 19.91
N GLN A 207 -5.08 -7.58 20.93
CA GLN A 207 -4.42 -8.52 21.86
C GLN A 207 -5.42 -9.18 22.79
N SER A 208 -6.57 -8.53 23.00
CA SER A 208 -7.69 -9.05 23.77
C SER A 208 -8.27 -10.34 23.21
N PHE A 209 -7.98 -10.68 21.95
CA PHE A 209 -8.40 -11.93 21.31
C PHE A 209 -7.30 -12.99 21.30
N ASP A 210 -6.12 -12.69 21.85
CA ASP A 210 -5.07 -13.67 22.08
C ASP A 210 -5.50 -14.65 23.17
N GLN A 211 -5.31 -15.93 22.91
CA GLN A 211 -5.63 -17.01 23.82
C GLN A 211 -4.36 -17.53 24.48
N GLU A 212 -4.49 -18.17 25.66
CA GLU A 212 -3.36 -18.90 26.24
C GLU A 212 -2.86 -19.96 25.25
N LYS A 213 -1.54 -20.13 25.21
CA LYS A 213 -0.86 -20.96 24.23
C LYS A 213 -1.40 -22.40 24.23
N ARG A 214 -2.00 -22.82 23.12
CA ARG A 214 -2.51 -24.20 22.94
C ARG A 214 -2.52 -24.58 21.46
N LEU A 215 -2.39 -25.87 21.16
CA LEU A 215 -2.40 -26.39 19.79
C LEU A 215 -3.81 -26.80 19.36
N PRO A 216 -4.18 -26.60 18.09
CA PRO A 216 -5.49 -27.00 17.58
C PRO A 216 -5.54 -28.50 17.27
N SER A 217 -6.62 -29.15 17.68
CA SER A 217 -7.00 -30.50 17.21
C SER A 217 -7.88 -30.41 15.96
N ILE A 218 -8.59 -29.29 15.78
CA ILE A 218 -9.47 -29.01 14.65
C ILE A 218 -9.03 -27.70 13.99
N LYS A 219 -8.81 -27.74 12.68
CA LYS A 219 -8.49 -26.57 11.86
C LYS A 219 -9.50 -26.44 10.73
N TYR A 220 -9.93 -25.21 10.42
CA TYR A 220 -10.79 -24.99 9.26
C TYR A 220 -10.56 -23.66 8.56
N ILE A 221 -10.95 -23.60 7.29
CA ILE A 221 -10.93 -22.40 6.46
C ILE A 221 -12.35 -22.10 5.96
N VAL A 222 -12.78 -20.85 6.13
CA VAL A 222 -13.96 -20.28 5.46
C VAL A 222 -13.53 -19.71 4.11
N CYS A 223 -13.69 -20.51 3.06
CA CYS A 223 -13.44 -20.13 1.68
C CYS A 223 -14.61 -19.28 1.18
N SER A 224 -14.33 -18.05 0.72
CA SER A 224 -15.38 -17.10 0.36
C SER A 224 -14.92 -16.08 -0.69
N THR A 225 -15.80 -15.14 -1.04
CA THR A 225 -15.50 -13.95 -1.87
C THR A 225 -15.97 -12.68 -1.16
N GLY A 226 -15.51 -11.52 -1.60
CA GLY A 226 -15.87 -10.24 -0.99
C GLY A 226 -17.38 -10.04 -0.92
N ARG A 227 -17.90 -9.62 0.24
CA ARG A 227 -19.34 -9.36 0.49
C ARG A 227 -20.27 -10.58 0.39
N SER A 228 -19.75 -11.80 0.57
CA SER A 228 -20.56 -13.03 0.63
C SER A 228 -21.25 -13.29 1.99
N GLY A 229 -21.03 -12.43 2.99
CA GLY A 229 -21.50 -12.65 4.38
C GLY A 229 -20.49 -13.39 5.28
N SER A 230 -19.27 -13.64 4.78
CA SER A 230 -18.24 -14.38 5.52
C SER A 230 -17.85 -13.77 6.85
N PHE A 231 -17.85 -12.44 6.99
CA PHE A 231 -17.55 -11.81 8.27
C PHE A 231 -18.70 -11.96 9.30
N LEU A 232 -19.97 -11.99 8.87
CA LEU A 232 -21.09 -12.35 9.74
C LEU A 232 -20.96 -13.79 10.23
N MET A 233 -20.63 -14.72 9.33
CA MET A 233 -20.35 -16.11 9.69
C MET A 233 -19.19 -16.22 10.68
N CYS A 234 -18.10 -15.45 10.50
CA CYS A 234 -16.99 -15.43 11.45
C CYS A 234 -17.44 -15.00 12.86
N ARG A 235 -18.30 -13.97 12.97
CA ARG A 235 -18.84 -13.54 14.27
C ARG A 235 -19.72 -14.59 14.92
N GLN A 236 -20.59 -15.25 14.16
CA GLN A 236 -21.45 -16.33 14.67
C GLN A 236 -20.60 -17.51 15.17
N LEU A 237 -19.60 -17.95 14.41
CA LEU A 237 -18.69 -19.03 14.83
C LEU A 237 -17.86 -18.65 16.06
N PHE A 238 -17.36 -17.41 16.12
CA PHE A 238 -16.64 -16.89 17.28
C PHE A 238 -17.51 -16.90 18.55
N ASN A 239 -18.72 -16.34 18.48
CA ASN A 239 -19.63 -16.30 19.63
C ASN A 239 -20.08 -17.70 20.08
N SER A 240 -20.14 -18.65 19.14
CA SER A 240 -20.40 -20.06 19.43
C SER A 240 -19.20 -20.81 20.02
N GLY A 241 -18.02 -20.20 20.10
CA GLY A 241 -16.81 -20.84 20.59
C GLY A 241 -16.13 -21.79 19.59
N LEU A 242 -16.45 -21.67 18.31
CA LEU A 242 -15.86 -22.47 17.22
C LEU A 242 -14.63 -21.75 16.64
N GLY A 243 -13.63 -21.49 17.49
CA GLY A 243 -12.42 -20.75 17.09
C GLY A 243 -12.60 -19.24 17.06
N ILE A 244 -11.58 -18.54 16.55
CA ILE A 244 -11.60 -17.09 16.31
C ILE A 244 -11.36 -16.87 14.82
N PRO A 245 -12.30 -17.24 13.93
CA PRO A 245 -12.12 -17.07 12.49
C PRO A 245 -12.05 -15.59 12.13
N HIS A 246 -10.99 -15.22 11.43
CA HIS A 246 -10.73 -13.87 10.96
C HIS A 246 -9.97 -13.90 9.63
N GLU A 247 -9.93 -12.79 8.91
CA GLU A 247 -9.14 -12.64 7.67
C GLU A 247 -7.65 -12.42 7.98
N TYR A 248 -7.02 -13.35 8.69
CA TYR A 248 -5.65 -13.21 9.19
C TYR A 248 -4.59 -12.98 8.10
N PHE A 249 -4.90 -13.34 6.85
CA PHE A 249 -4.01 -13.20 5.70
C PHE A 249 -4.30 -11.96 4.86
N ASN A 250 -5.28 -11.15 5.25
CA ASN A 250 -5.40 -9.78 4.75
C ASN A 250 -4.18 -8.97 5.22
N LYS A 251 -3.51 -8.26 4.31
CA LYS A 251 -2.26 -7.57 4.65
C LYS A 251 -2.43 -6.54 5.77
N MET A 252 -3.60 -5.90 5.87
CA MET A 252 -3.90 -4.98 6.98
C MET A 252 -3.85 -5.70 8.33
N HIS A 253 -4.57 -6.81 8.46
CA HIS A 253 -4.64 -7.58 9.70
C HIS A 253 -3.31 -8.29 10.02
N GLN A 254 -2.64 -8.83 9.00
CA GLN A 254 -1.31 -9.42 9.15
C GLN A 254 -0.31 -8.40 9.69
N ASN A 255 -0.29 -7.17 9.16
CA ASN A 255 0.60 -6.12 9.63
C ASN A 255 0.30 -5.71 11.09
N ILE A 256 -0.98 -5.56 11.46
CA ILE A 256 -1.36 -5.22 12.84
C ILE A 256 -0.84 -6.25 13.84
N ILE A 257 -1.06 -7.54 13.54
CA ILE A 257 -0.68 -8.63 14.45
C ILE A 257 0.85 -8.79 14.46
N SER A 258 1.51 -8.74 13.30
CA SER A 258 2.97 -8.92 13.20
C SER A 258 3.72 -7.80 13.92
N ASN A 259 3.32 -6.54 13.72
CA ASN A 259 3.93 -5.38 14.39
C ASN A 259 3.81 -5.47 15.91
N ARG A 260 2.62 -5.84 16.41
CA ARG A 260 2.39 -6.00 17.86
C ARG A 260 3.25 -7.11 18.46
N MET A 261 3.51 -8.16 17.70
CA MET A 261 4.26 -9.34 18.15
C MET A 261 5.78 -9.21 17.90
N GLY A 262 6.24 -8.13 17.28
CA GLY A 262 7.64 -7.99 16.87
C GLY A 262 8.07 -9.08 15.87
N LEU A 263 7.13 -9.61 15.08
CA LEU A 263 7.41 -10.60 14.05
C LEU A 263 7.86 -9.88 12.78
N ASP A 264 8.90 -10.41 12.15
CA ASP A 264 9.29 -10.00 10.81
C ASP A 264 8.14 -10.26 9.83
N ALA A 265 7.77 -9.23 9.07
CA ALA A 265 6.65 -9.26 8.13
C ALA A 265 6.89 -10.22 6.96
N ASP A 266 8.14 -10.64 6.74
CA ASP A 266 8.55 -11.57 5.69
C ASP A 266 8.69 -13.02 6.20
N ASN A 267 8.52 -13.28 7.50
CA ASN A 267 8.55 -14.63 8.08
C ASN A 267 7.14 -15.22 8.28
N ASP A 268 6.56 -15.68 7.17
CA ASP A 268 5.22 -16.24 7.12
C ASP A 268 5.02 -17.49 8.04
N GLN A 269 6.07 -18.28 8.30
CA GLN A 269 5.96 -19.46 9.16
C GLN A 269 5.82 -19.10 10.65
N CYS A 270 6.58 -18.11 11.14
CA CYS A 270 6.45 -17.64 12.52
C CYS A 270 5.06 -17.04 12.76
N TYR A 271 4.53 -16.31 11.77
CA TYR A 271 3.18 -15.77 11.81
C TYR A 271 2.12 -16.88 11.91
N VAL A 272 2.19 -17.91 11.05
CA VAL A 272 1.27 -19.07 11.12
C VAL A 272 1.39 -19.78 12.46
N ASN A 273 2.60 -20.01 12.96
CA ASN A 273 2.82 -20.66 14.25
C ASN A 273 2.21 -19.85 15.40
N PHE A 274 2.30 -18.52 15.35
CA PHE A 274 1.61 -17.65 16.30
C PHE A 274 0.10 -17.84 16.24
N LEU A 275 -0.52 -17.79 15.05
CA LEU A 275 -1.95 -17.98 14.89
C LEU A 275 -2.40 -19.36 15.41
N LEU A 276 -1.67 -20.42 15.04
CA LEU A 276 -1.95 -21.78 15.47
C LEU A 276 -1.66 -22.04 16.95
N SER A 277 -1.13 -21.07 17.69
CA SER A 277 -0.89 -21.21 19.13
C SER A 277 -1.67 -20.22 20.00
N HIS A 278 -2.07 -19.06 19.46
CA HIS A 278 -2.70 -17.97 20.21
C HIS A 278 -4.08 -17.54 19.66
N ARG A 279 -4.58 -18.19 18.60
CA ARG A 279 -5.94 -17.98 18.05
C ARG A 279 -6.82 -19.23 18.11
N VAL A 280 -6.57 -20.05 19.14
CA VAL A 280 -7.23 -21.34 19.33
C VAL A 280 -8.13 -21.27 20.56
N THR A 281 -9.42 -21.60 20.42
CA THR A 281 -10.39 -21.61 21.54
C THR A 281 -10.15 -22.78 22.50
N LYS A 282 -10.79 -22.77 23.68
CA LYS A 282 -10.58 -23.77 24.74
C LYS A 282 -10.89 -25.21 24.31
N ASN A 283 -11.79 -25.39 23.35
CA ASN A 283 -12.12 -26.68 22.70
C ASN A 283 -11.15 -27.06 21.56
N HIS A 284 -9.96 -26.45 21.50
CA HIS A 284 -8.91 -26.76 20.53
C HIS A 284 -9.29 -26.53 19.06
N VAL A 285 -10.25 -25.63 18.80
CA VAL A 285 -10.67 -25.23 17.44
C VAL A 285 -9.89 -23.99 16.99
N TRP A 286 -9.33 -24.06 15.78
CA TRP A 286 -8.76 -22.94 15.06
C TRP A 286 -9.46 -22.72 13.72
N GLY A 287 -9.69 -21.47 13.35
CA GLY A 287 -10.37 -21.10 12.11
C GLY A 287 -9.78 -19.85 11.48
N THR A 288 -9.86 -19.74 10.16
CA THR A 288 -9.54 -18.53 9.40
C THR A 288 -10.54 -18.32 8.27
N LYS A 289 -10.69 -17.07 7.81
CA LYS A 289 -11.41 -16.72 6.58
C LYS A 289 -10.39 -16.43 5.47
N LEU A 290 -10.68 -16.89 4.27
CA LEU A 290 -9.91 -16.58 3.08
C LEU A 290 -10.80 -16.23 1.90
N HIS A 291 -10.37 -15.20 1.17
CA HIS A 291 -10.86 -14.88 -0.16
C HIS A 291 -9.94 -15.47 -1.23
N TRP A 292 -10.49 -15.86 -2.39
CA TRP A 292 -9.68 -16.50 -3.45
C TRP A 292 -8.48 -15.63 -3.88
N ASN A 293 -8.67 -14.31 -3.99
CA ASN A 293 -7.61 -13.38 -4.36
C ASN A 293 -6.42 -13.38 -3.39
N GLN A 294 -6.61 -13.82 -2.15
CA GLN A 294 -5.55 -13.95 -1.15
C GLN A 294 -4.73 -15.24 -1.31
N CYS A 295 -5.24 -16.20 -2.08
CA CYS A 295 -4.58 -17.47 -2.37
C CYS A 295 -3.71 -17.38 -3.63
N LEU A 296 -4.08 -16.54 -4.61
CA LEU A 296 -3.45 -16.41 -5.92
C LEU A 296 -1.93 -16.15 -5.91
N TYR A 297 -1.40 -15.52 -4.86
CA TYR A 297 0.00 -15.08 -4.78
C TYR A 297 0.79 -15.79 -3.67
N ARG A 298 0.21 -16.85 -3.08
CA ARG A 298 0.77 -17.58 -1.94
C ARG A 298 0.57 -19.08 -2.10
N ASP A 299 0.61 -19.61 -3.32
CA ASP A 299 0.25 -20.99 -3.59
C ASP A 299 1.12 -21.99 -2.82
N ASP A 300 2.44 -21.84 -2.83
CA ASP A 300 3.36 -22.70 -2.08
C ASP A 300 3.15 -22.59 -0.55
N PHE A 301 3.00 -21.36 -0.06
CA PHE A 301 2.72 -21.12 1.36
C PHE A 301 1.40 -21.76 1.78
N PHE A 302 0.36 -21.65 0.94
CA PHE A 302 -0.97 -22.16 1.20
C PHE A 302 -0.99 -23.69 1.14
N LYS A 303 -0.36 -24.28 0.11
CA LYS A 303 -0.18 -25.72 -0.03
C LYS A 303 0.55 -26.32 1.17
N LYS A 304 1.66 -25.70 1.57
CA LYS A 304 2.48 -26.12 2.71
C LYS A 304 1.70 -26.10 4.03
N ASN A 305 0.96 -25.04 4.31
CA ASN A 305 0.35 -24.85 5.63
C ASN A 305 -1.09 -25.39 5.74
N PHE A 306 -1.83 -25.46 4.63
CA PHE A 306 -3.27 -25.69 4.65
C PHE A 306 -3.76 -26.84 3.77
N LEU A 307 -3.05 -27.23 2.71
CA LEU A 307 -3.47 -28.34 1.84
C LEU A 307 -3.10 -29.72 2.39
N ASN A 308 -1.84 -29.89 2.81
CA ASN A 308 -1.31 -31.17 3.31
C ASN A 308 -1.48 -31.34 4.82
N THR A 309 -2.36 -30.56 5.43
CA THR A 309 -2.64 -30.65 6.87
C THR A 309 -4.11 -30.95 7.08
N ASN A 310 -4.46 -31.62 8.18
CA ASN A 310 -5.84 -32.00 8.50
C ASN A 310 -6.71 -30.74 8.75
N VAL A 311 -7.15 -30.09 7.67
CA VAL A 311 -7.90 -28.84 7.64
C VAL A 311 -9.22 -29.09 6.93
N LYS A 312 -10.30 -28.64 7.55
CA LYS A 312 -11.64 -28.74 6.99
C LYS A 312 -11.98 -27.46 6.22
N TYR A 313 -12.65 -27.61 5.08
CA TYR A 313 -12.98 -26.50 4.20
C TYR A 313 -14.47 -26.21 4.25
N ILE A 314 -14.84 -24.94 4.46
CA ILE A 314 -16.22 -24.47 4.44
C ILE A 314 -16.32 -23.45 3.32
N PHE A 315 -17.12 -23.73 2.30
CA PHE A 315 -17.29 -22.83 1.15
C PHE A 315 -18.58 -22.03 1.31
N LEU A 316 -18.44 -20.74 1.63
CA LEU A 316 -19.54 -19.79 1.72
C LEU A 316 -19.69 -19.01 0.42
N TYR A 317 -20.79 -19.24 -0.27
CA TYR A 317 -21.14 -18.54 -1.51
C TYR A 317 -22.51 -17.87 -1.40
N ARG A 318 -22.75 -16.88 -2.26
CA ARG A 318 -24.02 -16.17 -2.35
C ARG A 318 -24.66 -16.40 -3.71
N GLU A 319 -25.90 -16.85 -3.70
CA GLU A 319 -26.64 -17.21 -4.92
C GLU A 319 -27.02 -15.97 -5.72
N ASP A 320 -27.42 -14.88 -5.03
CA ASP A 320 -27.66 -13.58 -5.67
C ASP A 320 -26.34 -12.80 -5.87
N VAL A 321 -25.64 -13.18 -6.94
CA VAL A 321 -24.35 -12.58 -7.33
C VAL A 321 -24.50 -11.10 -7.72
N ILE A 322 -25.65 -10.67 -8.24
CA ILE A 322 -25.89 -9.25 -8.56
C ILE A 322 -25.96 -8.43 -7.28
N ALA A 323 -26.72 -8.89 -6.28
CA ALA A 323 -26.78 -8.21 -5.00
C ALA A 323 -25.43 -8.22 -4.27
N GLN A 324 -24.64 -9.28 -4.45
CA GLN A 324 -23.25 -9.30 -3.97
C GLN A 324 -22.39 -8.26 -4.70
N ALA A 325 -22.45 -8.20 -6.03
CA ALA A 325 -21.67 -7.29 -6.85
C ALA A 325 -21.99 -5.83 -6.59
N VAL A 326 -23.27 -5.46 -6.46
CA VAL A 326 -23.69 -4.10 -6.08
C VAL A 326 -23.17 -3.75 -4.70
N SER A 327 -23.29 -4.68 -3.73
CA SER A 327 -22.75 -4.43 -2.39
C SER A 327 -21.23 -4.29 -2.40
N TYR A 328 -20.52 -5.07 -3.21
CA TYR A 328 -19.06 -5.03 -3.33
C TYR A 328 -18.60 -3.73 -4.00
N HIS A 329 -19.28 -3.31 -5.06
CA HIS A 329 -19.08 -2.03 -5.73
C HIS A 329 -19.21 -0.86 -4.76
N ILE A 330 -20.30 -0.80 -3.97
CA ILE A 330 -20.50 0.27 -2.98
C ILE A 330 -19.39 0.26 -1.93
N SER A 331 -19.05 -0.90 -1.37
CA SER A 331 -17.99 -1.01 -0.36
C SER A 331 -16.61 -0.58 -0.89
N LEU A 332 -16.26 -0.97 -2.12
CA LEU A 332 -14.98 -0.59 -2.76
C LEU A 332 -14.86 0.92 -2.99
N ILE A 333 -15.97 1.60 -3.27
CA ILE A 333 -15.99 3.05 -3.55
C ILE A 333 -16.06 3.86 -2.27
N THR A 334 -16.95 3.48 -1.36
CA THR A 334 -17.24 4.26 -0.16
C THR A 334 -16.28 3.96 0.99
N GLY A 335 -15.75 2.73 1.04
CA GLY A 335 -14.95 2.21 2.13
C GLY A 335 -15.76 1.69 3.32
N TYR A 336 -17.09 1.57 3.20
CA TYR A 336 -17.94 0.94 4.22
C TYR A 336 -18.06 -0.56 3.98
N TRP A 337 -17.51 -1.35 4.90
CA TRP A 337 -17.48 -2.82 4.81
C TRP A 337 -18.25 -3.51 5.94
N GLY A 338 -18.27 -2.90 7.12
CA GLY A 338 -18.84 -3.45 8.35
C GLY A 338 -20.30 -3.03 8.60
N PHE A 339 -20.85 -3.54 9.71
CA PHE A 339 -22.15 -3.14 10.23
C PHE A 339 -22.09 -1.84 11.03
N ASP A 340 -20.88 -1.39 11.40
CA ASP A 340 -20.58 -0.33 12.36
C ASP A 340 -20.64 1.08 11.74
N GLY A 341 -20.93 1.18 10.44
CA GLY A 341 -20.94 2.45 9.72
C GLY A 341 -19.55 3.10 9.67
N LEU A 342 -18.48 2.35 9.97
CA LEU A 342 -17.11 2.86 9.92
C LEU A 342 -16.52 2.66 8.54
N LYS A 343 -15.84 3.70 8.08
CA LYS A 343 -15.07 3.66 6.84
C LYS A 343 -13.70 3.05 7.13
N THR A 344 -13.50 1.81 6.72
CA THR A 344 -12.26 1.06 7.00
C THR A 344 -11.23 1.16 5.87
N THR A 345 -11.64 1.58 4.67
CA THR A 345 -10.74 1.82 3.55
C THR A 345 -10.94 3.20 2.93
N SER A 346 -9.92 3.74 2.27
CA SER A 346 -10.04 5.01 1.54
C SER A 346 -11.09 4.91 0.44
N SER A 347 -11.91 5.96 0.29
CA SER A 347 -12.84 6.02 -0.83
C SER A 347 -12.09 6.14 -2.16
N LYS A 348 -12.63 5.51 -3.20
CA LYS A 348 -12.12 5.64 -4.56
C LYS A 348 -12.88 6.72 -5.29
N ASN A 349 -12.19 7.47 -6.17
CA ASN A 349 -12.83 8.46 -7.04
C ASN A 349 -13.48 7.75 -8.25
N ILE A 350 -14.50 6.93 -7.98
CA ILE A 350 -15.30 6.21 -8.97
C ILE A 350 -16.75 6.57 -8.71
N ASP A 351 -17.50 6.93 -9.76
CA ASP A 351 -18.93 7.19 -9.66
C ASP A 351 -19.68 5.94 -9.16
N LEU A 352 -20.51 6.11 -8.13
CA LEU A 352 -21.40 5.06 -7.60
C LEU A 352 -22.41 4.57 -8.64
N ASN A 353 -22.69 5.33 -9.70
CA ASN A 353 -23.54 4.89 -10.82
C ASN A 353 -22.78 4.17 -11.93
N ASN A 354 -21.48 3.89 -11.76
CA ASN A 354 -20.66 3.24 -12.79
C ASN A 354 -21.03 1.75 -12.96
N MET A 355 -21.89 1.48 -13.94
CA MET A 355 -22.36 0.13 -14.29
C MET A 355 -21.24 -0.80 -14.76
N GLU A 356 -20.19 -0.27 -15.40
CA GLU A 356 -19.04 -1.07 -15.82
C GLU A 356 -18.24 -1.57 -14.62
N HIS A 357 -18.10 -0.76 -13.58
CA HIS A 357 -17.46 -1.19 -12.34
C HIS A 357 -18.29 -2.25 -11.61
N ILE A 358 -19.62 -2.16 -11.63
CA ILE A 358 -20.50 -3.23 -11.10
C ILE A 358 -20.33 -4.52 -11.89
N GLN A 359 -20.27 -4.44 -13.23
CA GLN A 359 -19.97 -5.57 -14.11
C GLN A 359 -18.63 -6.23 -13.75
N LYS A 360 -17.57 -5.45 -13.54
CA LYS A 360 -16.27 -5.97 -13.08
C LYS A 360 -16.37 -6.66 -11.72
N CYS A 361 -17.12 -6.08 -10.77
CA CYS A 361 -17.36 -6.72 -9.47
C CYS A 361 -18.07 -8.07 -9.61
N TYR A 362 -19.08 -8.15 -10.48
CA TYR A 362 -19.81 -9.37 -10.79
C TYR A 362 -18.88 -10.45 -11.35
N GLU A 363 -18.04 -10.10 -12.32
CA GLU A 363 -17.06 -11.00 -12.93
C GLU A 363 -16.01 -11.50 -11.92
N ILE A 364 -15.50 -10.62 -11.05
CA ILE A 364 -14.56 -10.98 -9.98
C ILE A 364 -15.16 -12.03 -9.04
N ILE A 365 -16.43 -11.85 -8.64
CA ILE A 365 -17.12 -12.78 -7.74
C ILE A 365 -17.31 -14.14 -8.41
N LEU A 366 -17.77 -14.17 -9.68
CA LEU A 366 -17.94 -15.41 -10.42
C LEU A 366 -16.62 -16.16 -10.60
N LYS A 367 -15.54 -15.46 -10.96
CA LYS A 367 -14.19 -16.02 -11.09
C LYS A 367 -13.72 -16.61 -9.77
N GLY A 368 -13.80 -15.85 -8.68
CA GLY A 368 -13.39 -16.33 -7.35
C GLY A 368 -14.17 -17.57 -6.90
N ASN A 369 -15.48 -17.62 -7.15
CA ASN A 369 -16.30 -18.79 -6.83
C ASN A 369 -15.93 -20.01 -7.70
N LEU A 370 -15.67 -19.80 -9.00
CA LEU A 370 -15.23 -20.86 -9.90
C LEU A 370 -13.88 -21.42 -9.47
N TYR A 371 -12.91 -20.56 -9.15
CA TYR A 371 -11.58 -20.99 -8.78
C TYR A 371 -11.54 -21.76 -7.47
N TRP A 372 -12.36 -21.39 -6.47
CA TRP A 372 -12.53 -22.22 -5.28
C TRP A 372 -13.03 -23.64 -5.62
N LYS A 373 -14.02 -23.76 -6.51
CA LYS A 373 -14.55 -25.07 -6.94
C LYS A 373 -13.49 -25.91 -7.64
N VAL A 374 -12.75 -25.31 -8.57
CA VAL A 374 -11.63 -25.97 -9.26
C VAL A 374 -10.58 -26.44 -8.26
N PHE A 375 -10.19 -25.57 -7.33
CA PHE A 375 -9.25 -25.92 -6.27
C PHE A 375 -9.71 -27.11 -5.43
N PHE A 376 -10.99 -27.18 -5.05
CA PHE A 376 -11.52 -28.31 -4.30
C PHE A 376 -11.48 -29.61 -5.11
N GLU A 377 -11.87 -29.55 -6.38
CA GLU A 377 -11.88 -30.70 -7.29
C GLU A 377 -10.46 -31.24 -7.53
N GLU A 378 -9.51 -30.37 -7.89
CA GLU A 378 -8.12 -30.73 -8.17
C GLU A 378 -7.43 -31.38 -6.97
N ASN A 379 -7.77 -30.93 -5.76
CA ASN A 379 -7.16 -31.41 -4.53
C ASN A 379 -8.01 -32.47 -3.80
N LYS A 380 -9.08 -32.96 -4.44
CA LYS A 380 -10.01 -33.97 -3.87
C LYS A 380 -10.56 -33.59 -2.49
N ILE A 381 -10.81 -32.30 -2.30
CA ILE A 381 -11.37 -31.74 -1.07
C ILE A 381 -12.89 -31.77 -1.18
N THR A 382 -13.56 -32.29 -0.14
CA THR A 382 -15.02 -32.21 0.02
C THR A 382 -15.36 -31.10 1.01
N PRO A 383 -15.65 -29.86 0.57
CA PRO A 383 -15.98 -28.77 1.48
C PRO A 383 -17.44 -28.86 1.97
N LEU A 384 -17.72 -28.25 3.12
CA LEU A 384 -19.08 -27.94 3.53
C LEU A 384 -19.58 -26.72 2.75
N TYR A 385 -20.56 -26.92 1.88
CA TYR A 385 -21.21 -25.83 1.13
C TYR A 385 -22.23 -25.10 2.01
N ILE A 386 -22.06 -23.80 2.15
CA ILE A 386 -23.01 -22.91 2.83
C ILE A 386 -23.48 -21.85 1.84
N LYS A 387 -24.78 -21.81 1.59
CA LYS A 387 -25.42 -20.74 0.84
C LYS A 387 -25.75 -19.58 1.77
N TYR A 388 -25.32 -18.36 1.42
CA TYR A 388 -25.56 -17.14 2.18
C TYR A 388 -27.04 -16.95 2.52
N GLU A 389 -27.94 -17.14 1.55
CA GLU A 389 -29.38 -16.95 1.71
C GLU A 389 -30.00 -17.91 2.74
N ASP A 390 -29.46 -19.11 2.88
CA ASP A 390 -29.92 -20.07 3.89
C ASP A 390 -29.29 -19.75 5.25
N PHE A 391 -28.01 -19.36 5.25
CA PHE A 391 -27.31 -18.94 6.46
C PHE A 391 -28.00 -17.76 7.15
N VAL A 392 -28.36 -16.70 6.41
CA VAL A 392 -28.99 -15.53 7.01
C VAL A 392 -30.41 -15.78 7.51
N LYS A 393 -31.12 -16.77 6.95
CA LYS A 393 -32.46 -17.18 7.42
C LYS A 393 -32.40 -17.92 8.74
N ASP A 394 -31.36 -18.73 8.96
CA ASP A 394 -31.22 -19.57 10.14
C ASP A 394 -29.74 -19.74 10.52
N GLN A 395 -29.22 -18.75 11.24
CA GLN A 395 -27.81 -18.68 11.62
C GLN A 395 -27.48 -19.79 12.64
N THR A 396 -28.39 -20.04 13.58
CA THR A 396 -28.25 -21.09 14.60
C THR A 396 -28.07 -22.48 13.99
N ASN A 397 -28.92 -22.86 13.03
CA ASN A 397 -28.80 -24.14 12.34
C ASN A 397 -27.53 -24.20 11.49
N CYS A 398 -27.15 -23.10 10.84
CA CYS A 398 -25.89 -23.03 10.10
C CYS A 398 -24.67 -23.30 11.01
N VAL A 399 -24.60 -22.66 12.19
CA VAL A 399 -23.55 -22.95 13.19
C VAL A 399 -23.60 -24.42 13.60
N SER A 400 -24.78 -25.00 13.84
CA SER A 400 -24.91 -26.42 14.19
C SER A 400 -24.40 -27.35 13.08
N LYS A 401 -24.65 -27.02 11.81
CA LYS A 401 -24.11 -27.75 10.65
C LYS A 401 -22.59 -27.66 10.59
N VAL A 402 -22.04 -26.47 10.82
CA VAL A 402 -20.58 -26.26 10.87
C VAL A 402 -19.97 -27.05 12.03
N ALA A 403 -20.53 -26.98 13.25
CA ALA A 403 -20.03 -27.73 14.40
C ALA A 403 -20.03 -29.25 14.14
N SER A 404 -21.11 -29.78 13.58
CA SER A 404 -21.22 -31.19 13.19
C SER A 404 -20.16 -31.57 12.14
N PHE A 405 -19.99 -30.76 11.09
CA PHE A 405 -18.96 -30.97 10.07
C PHE A 405 -17.55 -30.92 10.67
N LEU A 406 -17.30 -30.03 11.62
CA LEU A 406 -16.03 -29.92 12.34
C LEU A 406 -15.81 -31.09 13.31
N GLY A 407 -16.87 -31.78 13.74
CA GLY A 407 -16.82 -32.87 14.73
C GLY A 407 -16.79 -32.35 16.17
N VAL A 408 -17.29 -31.14 16.41
CA VAL A 408 -17.35 -30.53 17.75
C VAL A 408 -18.64 -30.98 18.45
N PRO A 409 -18.58 -31.63 19.63
CA PRO A 409 -19.76 -32.05 20.36
C PRO A 409 -20.66 -30.89 20.78
N LYS A 410 -21.97 -31.14 20.91
CA LYS A 410 -22.95 -30.12 21.32
C LYS A 410 -22.68 -29.50 22.70
N SER A 411 -21.93 -30.19 23.57
CA SER A 411 -21.48 -29.68 24.86
C SER A 411 -20.32 -28.67 24.77
N GLU A 412 -19.64 -28.58 23.64
CA GLU A 412 -18.40 -27.82 23.46
C GLU A 412 -18.55 -26.56 22.59
N TYR A 413 -19.76 -26.28 22.09
CA TYR A 413 -20.10 -25.03 21.42
C TYR A 413 -21.43 -24.48 21.94
N LYS A 414 -21.65 -23.19 21.74
CA LYS A 414 -22.87 -22.50 22.18
C LYS A 414 -23.74 -22.15 20.98
N SER A 415 -25.04 -22.33 21.15
CA SER A 415 -26.00 -21.68 20.26
C SER A 415 -25.95 -20.18 20.50
N CYS A 416 -25.98 -19.38 19.44
CA CYS A 416 -26.06 -17.93 19.50
C CYS A 416 -27.35 -17.47 18.83
N GLU A 417 -27.87 -16.34 19.27
CA GLU A 417 -28.98 -15.66 18.62
C GLU A 417 -28.53 -15.19 17.23
N SER A 418 -29.46 -15.28 16.27
CA SER A 418 -29.24 -14.75 14.93
C SER A 418 -29.00 -13.24 15.01
N GLU A 419 -27.96 -12.75 14.35
CA GLU A 419 -27.70 -11.32 14.25
C GLU A 419 -28.56 -10.75 13.11
N ASP A 420 -29.40 -9.76 13.42
CA ASP A 420 -30.15 -9.05 12.40
C ASP A 420 -29.23 -8.39 11.38
N LYS A 421 -29.74 -8.24 10.16
CA LYS A 421 -29.03 -7.58 9.07
C LYS A 421 -29.03 -6.07 9.26
N GLU A 422 -28.29 -5.59 10.24
CA GLU A 422 -28.05 -4.16 10.46
C GLU A 422 -26.85 -3.72 9.61
N ASN A 423 -27.14 -3.19 8.42
CA ASN A 423 -26.17 -2.31 7.76
C ASN A 423 -26.45 -0.89 8.28
N LEU A 424 -25.66 -0.38 9.23
CA LEU A 424 -25.64 1.07 9.55
C LEU A 424 -24.96 1.87 8.43
N ASN A 425 -25.27 1.55 7.18
CA ASN A 425 -24.91 2.40 6.07
C ASN A 425 -25.75 3.68 6.20
N PRO A 426 -25.18 4.86 5.90
CA PRO A 426 -25.97 6.06 5.73
C PRO A 426 -27.18 5.82 4.82
N GLU A 427 -28.34 6.37 5.19
CA GLU A 427 -29.63 6.12 4.52
C GLU A 427 -29.56 6.35 3.00
N TYR A 428 -28.78 7.36 2.56
CA TYR A 428 -28.57 7.64 1.14
C TYR A 428 -27.93 6.47 0.37
N LEU A 429 -27.06 5.66 1.00
CA LEU A 429 -26.44 4.50 0.36
C LEU A 429 -27.44 3.37 0.14
N GLU A 430 -28.46 3.24 0.99
CA GLU A 430 -29.51 2.26 0.81
C GLU A 430 -30.41 2.64 -0.39
N VAL A 431 -30.72 3.93 -0.53
CA VAL A 431 -31.40 4.47 -1.73
C VAL A 431 -30.57 4.19 -2.99
N VAL A 432 -29.27 4.48 -2.95
CA VAL A 432 -28.36 4.19 -4.08
C VAL A 432 -28.32 2.69 -4.38
N ARG A 433 -28.18 1.83 -3.36
CA ARG A 433 -28.17 0.36 -3.49
C ARG A 433 -29.43 -0.13 -4.21
N ASN A 434 -30.60 0.31 -3.78
CA ASN A 434 -31.88 -0.10 -4.37
C ASN A 434 -32.00 0.37 -5.84
N LYS A 435 -31.57 1.60 -6.14
CA LYS A 435 -31.54 2.12 -7.51
C LYS A 435 -30.58 1.32 -8.41
N LEU A 436 -29.40 1.00 -7.92
CA LEU A 436 -28.42 0.18 -8.66
C LEU A 436 -28.92 -1.26 -8.85
N MET A 437 -29.54 -1.85 -7.83
CA MET A 437 -30.16 -3.17 -7.94
C MET A 437 -31.20 -3.21 -9.05
N GLN A 438 -32.14 -2.27 -9.09
CA GLN A 438 -33.15 -2.19 -10.15
C GLN A 438 -32.51 -2.03 -11.54
N LYS A 439 -31.50 -1.16 -11.67
CA LYS A 439 -30.74 -0.99 -12.93
C LYS A 439 -29.98 -2.24 -13.36
N CYS A 440 -29.42 -3.00 -12.42
CA CYS A 440 -28.70 -4.24 -12.74
C CYS A 440 -29.68 -5.35 -13.15
N LEU A 441 -30.82 -5.45 -12.45
CA LEU A 441 -31.86 -6.42 -12.78
C LEU A 441 -32.46 -6.18 -14.16
N SER A 442 -32.69 -4.91 -14.56
CA SER A 442 -33.14 -4.59 -15.92
C SER A 442 -32.12 -4.88 -17.01
N LYS A 443 -30.84 -5.09 -16.65
CA LYS A 443 -29.73 -5.45 -17.53
C LYS A 443 -29.17 -6.85 -17.25
N LEU A 444 -29.91 -7.71 -16.55
CA LEU A 444 -29.41 -9.00 -16.08
C LEU A 444 -28.87 -9.88 -17.21
N GLU A 445 -29.55 -9.89 -18.35
CA GLU A 445 -29.14 -10.69 -19.49
C GLU A 445 -27.82 -10.20 -20.10
N MET A 446 -27.56 -8.89 -20.08
CA MET A 446 -26.27 -8.32 -20.49
C MET A 446 -25.14 -8.78 -19.56
N PHE A 447 -25.37 -8.77 -18.24
CA PHE A 447 -24.41 -9.28 -17.25
C PHE A 447 -24.10 -10.76 -17.47
N ARG A 448 -25.15 -11.56 -17.69
CA ARG A 448 -25.04 -13.01 -17.97
C ARG A 448 -24.35 -13.28 -19.30
N GLN A 449 -24.71 -12.56 -20.36
CA GLN A 449 -24.12 -12.75 -21.69
C GLN A 449 -22.63 -12.44 -21.67
N ARG A 450 -22.23 -11.29 -21.14
CA ARG A 450 -20.81 -10.93 -21.00
C ARG A 450 -20.04 -11.93 -20.15
N SER A 451 -20.69 -12.47 -19.11
CA SER A 451 -20.10 -13.54 -18.31
C SER A 451 -20.03 -14.86 -19.08
N ARG A 452 -21.02 -15.22 -19.90
CA ARG A 452 -20.92 -16.37 -20.82
C ARG A 452 -19.85 -16.15 -21.88
N ASP A 453 -19.61 -14.93 -22.33
CA ASP A 453 -18.49 -14.64 -23.24
C ASP A 453 -17.16 -14.86 -22.51
N ILE A 454 -17.07 -14.43 -21.24
CA ILE A 454 -15.90 -14.68 -20.39
C ILE A 454 -15.72 -16.17 -20.10
N PHE A 455 -16.71 -16.85 -19.52
CA PHE A 455 -16.63 -18.24 -19.05
C PHE A 455 -16.84 -19.29 -20.14
N GLY A 456 -17.52 -18.94 -21.24
CA GLY A 456 -17.89 -19.84 -22.35
C GLY A 456 -16.99 -19.74 -23.57
N SER A 457 -16.20 -18.66 -23.74
CA SER A 457 -15.13 -18.58 -24.75
C SER A 457 -13.71 -18.55 -24.15
N LYS A 458 -13.59 -18.31 -22.85
CA LYS A 458 -12.34 -18.35 -22.08
C LYS A 458 -12.59 -18.89 -20.66
N LEU A 459 -12.73 -20.21 -20.53
CA LEU A 459 -12.06 -20.88 -19.40
C LEU A 459 -10.59 -20.44 -19.52
N PRO A 460 -10.09 -19.48 -18.73
CA PRO A 460 -8.88 -18.78 -19.10
C PRO A 460 -7.72 -19.71 -18.79
N ALA A 461 -7.18 -20.44 -19.77
CA ALA A 461 -5.82 -21.03 -19.80
C ALA A 461 -5.28 -21.73 -18.52
N ILE A 462 -6.15 -22.01 -17.54
CA ILE A 462 -5.88 -22.57 -16.21
C ILE A 462 -6.49 -23.98 -16.15
N LEU A 463 -7.38 -24.31 -17.10
CA LEU A 463 -7.90 -25.67 -17.30
C LEU A 463 -7.39 -26.31 -18.60
N ASP A 464 -6.46 -25.66 -19.30
CA ASP A 464 -5.72 -26.29 -20.40
C ASP A 464 -4.29 -26.59 -19.93
N LYS A 465 -4.16 -27.53 -18.97
CA LYS A 465 -2.86 -28.03 -18.47
C LYS A 465 -1.98 -28.66 -19.57
N ASN A 466 -2.46 -28.69 -20.81
CA ASN A 466 -1.72 -29.16 -21.98
C ASN A 466 -1.23 -28.01 -22.88
N LYS A 467 -1.52 -26.74 -22.57
CA LYS A 467 -1.10 -25.61 -23.40
C LYS A 467 -0.33 -24.57 -22.58
N LYS A 468 1.00 -24.62 -22.72
CA LYS A 468 1.94 -23.65 -22.14
C LYS A 468 1.51 -22.22 -22.43
N GLN A 469 1.52 -21.35 -21.41
CA GLN A 469 1.21 -19.94 -21.59
C GLN A 469 2.33 -19.26 -22.38
N LYS A 470 1.99 -18.50 -23.42
CA LYS A 470 2.97 -17.71 -24.17
C LYS A 470 3.21 -16.37 -23.50
N ILE A 471 4.47 -16.08 -23.24
CA ILE A 471 4.96 -14.85 -22.63
C ILE A 471 5.95 -14.19 -23.59
N HIS A 472 5.79 -12.90 -23.83
CA HIS A 472 6.63 -12.14 -24.74
C HIS A 472 7.41 -11.08 -23.98
N PHE A 473 8.74 -11.14 -24.05
CA PHE A 473 9.63 -10.10 -23.56
C PHE A 473 9.84 -9.04 -24.63
N LEU A 474 9.20 -7.88 -24.47
CA LEU A 474 9.37 -6.73 -25.35
C LEU A 474 10.68 -6.00 -25.01
N HIS A 475 11.68 -6.11 -25.89
CA HIS A 475 12.98 -5.48 -25.63
C HIS A 475 12.96 -4.01 -26.03
N ILE A 476 12.85 -3.13 -25.03
CA ILE A 476 13.00 -1.68 -25.23
C ILE A 476 14.48 -1.27 -25.04
N GLY A 477 14.96 -0.39 -25.92
CA GLY A 477 16.35 0.04 -25.92
C GLY A 477 16.78 0.72 -24.61
N LYS A 478 17.94 0.31 -24.09
CA LYS A 478 18.66 0.95 -22.96
C LYS A 478 17.97 0.86 -21.58
N THR A 479 17.07 -0.10 -21.41
CA THR A 479 16.34 -0.38 -20.15
C THR A 479 16.85 -1.61 -19.39
N GLY A 480 18.05 -2.11 -19.73
CA GLY A 480 18.62 -3.34 -19.11
C GLY A 480 18.29 -4.63 -19.85
N GLY A 481 17.61 -4.55 -21.00
CA GLY A 481 17.14 -5.72 -21.76
C GLY A 481 18.22 -6.73 -22.14
N SER A 482 19.47 -6.31 -22.38
CA SER A 482 20.57 -7.23 -22.71
C SER A 482 20.98 -8.12 -21.54
N ALA A 483 20.97 -7.58 -20.31
CA ALA A 483 21.26 -8.33 -19.10
C ALA A 483 20.11 -9.31 -18.79
N LEU A 484 18.86 -8.85 -18.93
CA LEU A 484 17.66 -9.67 -18.77
C LEU A 484 17.63 -10.84 -19.76
N LYS A 485 17.85 -10.57 -21.05
CA LYS A 485 17.90 -11.63 -22.07
C LYS A 485 19.02 -12.64 -21.77
N PHE A 486 20.17 -12.19 -21.28
CA PHE A 486 21.25 -13.11 -20.92
C PHE A 486 20.86 -14.03 -19.76
N ALA A 487 20.18 -13.51 -18.74
CA ALA A 487 19.73 -14.30 -17.59
C ALA A 487 18.54 -15.22 -17.93
N LEU A 488 17.69 -14.84 -18.88
CA LEU A 488 16.47 -15.56 -19.26
C LEU A 488 16.67 -16.59 -20.39
N LYS A 489 17.79 -16.56 -21.12
CA LYS A 489 18.03 -17.40 -22.31
C LYS A 489 17.95 -18.91 -22.05
N ASP A 490 18.20 -19.34 -20.83
CA ASP A 490 18.20 -20.75 -20.43
C ASP A 490 16.83 -21.18 -19.84
N PHE A 491 15.87 -20.25 -19.77
CA PHE A 491 14.52 -20.43 -19.18
C PHE A 491 13.40 -20.09 -20.17
N LEU A 492 13.63 -20.35 -21.46
CA LEU A 492 12.67 -20.05 -22.53
C LEU A 492 11.47 -20.99 -22.54
N GLU A 493 11.60 -22.18 -21.97
CA GLU A 493 10.57 -23.20 -21.95
C GLU A 493 10.49 -23.83 -20.56
N THR A 494 9.28 -23.91 -20.01
CA THR A 494 8.97 -24.64 -18.78
C THR A 494 7.70 -25.47 -18.98
N ASP A 495 7.26 -26.19 -17.95
CA ASP A 495 5.98 -26.91 -17.99
C ASP A 495 4.78 -25.94 -18.03
N ASN A 496 4.96 -24.71 -17.54
CA ASN A 496 3.89 -23.72 -17.36
C ASN A 496 3.85 -22.67 -18.47
N TYR A 497 5.00 -22.34 -19.09
CA TYR A 497 5.08 -21.25 -20.07
C TYR A 497 6.14 -21.48 -21.17
N SER A 498 5.97 -20.70 -22.25
CA SER A 498 6.94 -20.50 -23.33
C SER A 498 7.25 -18.99 -23.41
N LEU A 499 8.52 -18.63 -23.30
CA LEU A 499 9.00 -17.25 -23.24
C LEU A 499 9.73 -16.88 -24.54
N GLU A 500 9.23 -15.87 -25.24
CA GLU A 500 9.81 -15.35 -26.47
C GLU A 500 10.54 -14.02 -26.24
N LEU A 501 11.82 -13.96 -26.58
CA LEU A 501 12.69 -12.80 -26.35
C LEU A 501 12.80 -11.89 -27.58
N HIS A 502 11.84 -10.99 -27.78
CA HIS A 502 11.76 -10.11 -28.95
C HIS A 502 12.89 -9.09 -29.10
N GLY A 503 13.17 -8.67 -30.33
CA GLY A 503 14.10 -7.57 -30.64
C GLY A 503 13.51 -6.18 -30.43
N HIS A 504 14.28 -5.15 -30.77
CA HIS A 504 13.88 -3.74 -30.61
C HIS A 504 12.74 -3.28 -31.54
N ASN A 505 12.48 -4.03 -32.62
CA ASN A 505 11.51 -3.66 -33.65
C ASN A 505 10.10 -4.18 -33.35
N THR A 506 9.95 -5.06 -32.37
CA THR A 506 8.64 -5.58 -31.96
C THR A 506 7.96 -4.58 -31.04
N SER A 507 6.68 -4.33 -31.28
CA SER A 507 5.81 -3.49 -30.48
C SER A 507 4.61 -4.30 -29.94
N LEU A 508 3.84 -3.72 -29.02
CA LEU A 508 2.70 -4.39 -28.39
C LEU A 508 1.61 -4.81 -29.40
N LYS A 509 1.48 -4.09 -30.52
CA LYS A 509 0.52 -4.44 -31.58
C LYS A 509 0.90 -5.70 -32.36
N ASP A 510 2.18 -6.07 -32.34
CA ASP A 510 2.69 -7.25 -33.05
C ASP A 510 2.49 -8.52 -32.21
N ILE A 511 2.15 -8.36 -30.92
CA ILE A 511 1.87 -9.46 -30.00
C ILE A 511 0.37 -9.82 -30.02
N PRO A 512 0.00 -11.09 -30.24
CA PRO A 512 -1.39 -11.53 -30.23
C PRO A 512 -2.15 -11.13 -28.96
N LYS A 513 -3.42 -10.73 -29.11
CA LYS A 513 -4.28 -10.36 -27.98
C LYS A 513 -4.55 -11.56 -27.07
N GLY A 514 -4.37 -11.40 -25.77
CA GLY A 514 -4.51 -12.45 -24.78
C GLY A 514 -3.25 -13.26 -24.49
N GLU A 515 -2.15 -13.04 -25.21
CA GLU A 515 -0.82 -13.56 -24.86
C GLU A 515 -0.11 -12.56 -23.92
N LEU A 516 0.68 -13.08 -22.98
CA LEU A 516 1.21 -12.29 -21.88
C LEU A 516 2.46 -11.51 -22.30
N VAL A 517 2.64 -10.30 -21.77
CA VAL A 517 3.74 -9.40 -22.15
C VAL A 517 4.50 -8.91 -20.92
N ILE A 518 5.83 -8.93 -21.01
CA ILE A 518 6.73 -8.35 -20.02
C ILE A 518 7.68 -7.35 -20.69
N PHE A 519 7.99 -6.24 -20.02
CA PHE A 519 8.94 -5.24 -20.52
C PHE A 519 9.51 -4.37 -19.41
N PHE A 520 10.60 -3.67 -19.72
CA PHE A 520 11.30 -2.80 -18.76
C PHE A 520 11.41 -1.38 -19.29
N LEU A 521 11.23 -0.41 -18.40
CA LEU A 521 11.32 1.03 -18.65
C LEU A 521 12.51 1.64 -17.91
N ARG A 522 12.78 2.91 -18.19
CA ARG A 522 13.84 3.72 -17.57
C ARG A 522 13.43 5.18 -17.64
N ASP A 523 13.90 6.00 -16.72
CA ASP A 523 13.84 7.46 -16.82
C ASP A 523 14.25 7.92 -18.24
N PRO A 524 13.40 8.69 -18.96
CA PRO A 524 13.63 9.05 -20.36
C PRO A 524 14.94 9.80 -20.59
N VAL A 525 15.30 10.72 -19.68
CA VAL A 525 16.55 11.50 -19.76
C VAL A 525 17.77 10.58 -19.59
N SER A 526 17.76 9.74 -18.56
CA SER A 526 18.81 8.75 -18.30
C SER A 526 18.94 7.74 -19.44
N ARG A 527 17.82 7.35 -20.05
CA ARG A 527 17.76 6.49 -21.24
C ARG A 527 18.39 7.17 -22.45
N PHE A 528 18.07 8.44 -22.70
CA PHE A 528 18.67 9.26 -23.76
C PHE A 528 20.20 9.36 -23.60
N ILE A 529 20.69 9.75 -22.41
CA ILE A 529 22.14 9.86 -22.12
C ILE A 529 22.83 8.51 -22.37
N SER A 530 22.22 7.42 -21.89
CA SER A 530 22.72 6.06 -22.08
C SER A 530 22.77 5.66 -23.56
N GLY A 531 21.73 6.03 -24.33
CA GLY A 531 21.65 5.83 -25.78
C GLY A 531 22.71 6.62 -26.54
N PHE A 532 22.89 7.90 -26.20
CA PHE A 532 23.84 8.81 -26.85
C PHE A 532 25.25 8.26 -26.78
N TYR A 533 25.72 7.96 -25.57
CA TYR A 533 27.07 7.44 -25.39
C TYR A 533 27.25 6.05 -25.98
N ASN A 534 26.21 5.22 -25.98
CA ASN A 534 26.28 3.89 -26.60
C ASN A 534 26.43 3.97 -28.12
N ARG A 535 25.70 4.85 -28.79
CA ARG A 535 25.86 5.05 -30.24
C ARG A 535 27.13 5.80 -30.58
N LYS A 536 27.55 6.79 -29.78
CA LYS A 536 28.84 7.48 -29.96
C LYS A 536 30.04 6.52 -29.99
N ARG A 537 29.98 5.43 -29.22
CA ARG A 537 30.99 4.36 -29.23
C ARG A 537 30.64 3.16 -30.13
N LYS A 538 29.72 3.34 -31.08
CA LYS A 538 29.27 2.31 -32.04
C LYS A 538 28.75 1.01 -31.40
N GLY A 539 28.27 1.06 -30.16
CA GLY A 539 27.77 -0.10 -29.43
C GLY A 539 28.84 -0.95 -28.72
N GLN A 540 30.11 -0.53 -28.73
CA GLN A 540 31.22 -1.28 -28.13
C GLN A 540 31.07 -1.41 -26.59
N PRO A 541 31.73 -2.39 -25.93
CA PRO A 541 32.66 -3.39 -26.48
C PRO A 541 31.97 -4.59 -27.12
N ARG A 542 30.65 -4.74 -26.91
CA ARG A 542 29.90 -5.93 -27.31
C ARG A 542 29.59 -5.98 -28.80
N TYR A 543 29.38 -4.83 -29.43
CA TYR A 543 29.08 -4.71 -30.85
C TYR A 543 29.86 -3.56 -31.48
N CYS A 544 30.04 -3.57 -32.80
CA CYS A 544 30.56 -2.42 -33.54
C CYS A 544 29.67 -2.17 -34.75
N PHE A 545 28.61 -1.38 -34.55
CA PHE A 545 27.72 -0.93 -35.61
C PHE A 545 28.11 0.48 -36.02
N GLU A 546 28.54 0.61 -37.28
CA GLU A 546 28.86 1.89 -37.91
C GLU A 546 27.72 2.90 -37.75
N TRP A 547 28.09 4.18 -37.76
CA TRP A 547 27.12 5.26 -37.68
C TRP A 547 26.30 5.34 -38.96
N THR A 548 24.99 5.56 -38.82
CA THR A 548 24.17 6.03 -39.94
C THR A 548 24.61 7.44 -40.37
N SER A 549 24.18 7.91 -41.53
CA SER A 549 24.53 9.26 -42.01
C SER A 549 24.17 10.35 -40.99
N ILE A 550 22.98 10.27 -40.38
CA ILE A 550 22.53 11.20 -39.34
C ILE A 550 23.32 11.04 -38.03
N GLU A 551 23.68 9.82 -37.63
CA GLU A 551 24.51 9.60 -36.44
C GLU A 551 25.93 10.14 -36.64
N LYS A 552 26.46 10.06 -37.85
CA LYS A 552 27.79 10.61 -38.17
C LYS A 552 27.77 12.13 -37.99
N GLU A 553 26.80 12.81 -38.58
CA GLU A 553 26.62 14.26 -38.45
C GLU A 553 26.40 14.66 -36.98
N LEU A 554 25.51 13.93 -36.27
CA LEU A 554 25.26 14.12 -34.84
C LEU A 554 26.54 14.05 -33.99
N PHE A 555 27.37 13.01 -34.17
CA PHE A 555 28.53 12.78 -33.30
C PHE A 555 29.79 13.55 -33.72
N GLU A 556 29.85 14.05 -34.96
CA GLU A 556 30.83 15.04 -35.40
C GLU A 556 30.51 16.43 -34.83
N HIS A 557 29.23 16.76 -34.66
CA HIS A 557 28.79 18.08 -34.19
C HIS A 557 28.63 18.17 -32.67
N PHE A 558 27.99 17.18 -32.04
CA PHE A 558 27.71 17.18 -30.61
C PHE A 558 28.68 16.28 -29.83
N MET A 559 29.50 16.90 -29.00
CA MET A 559 30.48 16.18 -28.18
C MET A 559 29.86 15.56 -26.92
N THR A 560 28.78 16.15 -26.41
CA THR A 560 28.09 15.70 -25.20
C THR A 560 26.58 15.66 -25.39
N PRO A 561 25.85 14.81 -24.64
CA PRO A 561 24.39 14.81 -24.67
C PRO A 561 23.80 16.15 -24.20
N ASN A 562 24.53 16.92 -23.38
CA ASN A 562 24.11 18.25 -22.94
C ASN A 562 24.06 19.26 -24.08
N GLN A 563 25.03 19.25 -25.00
CA GLN A 563 25.02 20.16 -26.15
C GLN A 563 23.82 19.87 -27.06
N LEU A 564 23.60 18.59 -27.37
CA LEU A 564 22.42 18.16 -28.14
C LEU A 564 21.11 18.59 -27.45
N ALA A 565 21.02 18.41 -26.13
CA ALA A 565 19.83 18.78 -25.36
C ALA A 565 19.58 20.30 -25.31
N ILE A 566 20.63 21.13 -25.25
CA ILE A 566 20.49 22.59 -25.30
C ILE A 566 20.02 23.04 -26.68
N SER A 567 20.66 22.56 -27.76
CA SER A 567 20.28 22.91 -29.13
C SER A 567 18.86 22.45 -29.48
N LEU A 568 18.39 21.35 -28.87
CA LEU A 568 17.00 20.91 -29.00
C LEU A 568 15.99 21.92 -28.45
N GLY A 569 16.35 22.69 -27.41
CA GLY A 569 15.47 23.68 -26.78
C GLY A 569 15.63 25.11 -27.31
N ASP A 570 16.65 25.37 -28.12
CA ASP A 570 16.96 26.67 -28.67
C ASP A 570 16.58 26.74 -30.15
N GLU A 571 15.34 27.14 -30.44
CA GLU A 571 14.79 27.24 -31.81
C GLU A 571 15.57 28.21 -32.72
N GLN A 572 16.40 29.09 -32.14
CA GLN A 572 17.21 30.06 -32.88
C GLN A 572 18.63 29.58 -33.16
N SER A 573 19.02 28.43 -32.62
CA SER A 573 20.33 27.84 -32.86
C SER A 573 20.42 27.27 -34.28
N ASP A 574 21.53 27.52 -34.97
CA ASP A 574 21.86 26.86 -36.25
C ASP A 574 21.86 25.33 -36.13
N ASP A 575 22.02 24.81 -34.92
CA ASP A 575 22.10 23.37 -34.61
C ASP A 575 20.74 22.74 -34.29
N HIS A 576 19.66 23.54 -34.23
CA HIS A 576 18.33 23.09 -33.79
C HIS A 576 17.75 22.02 -34.72
N GLU A 577 17.85 22.23 -36.03
CA GLU A 577 17.32 21.30 -37.03
C GLU A 577 18.02 19.94 -36.94
N LEU A 578 19.36 19.94 -36.83
CA LEU A 578 20.14 18.72 -36.63
C LEU A 578 19.78 18.01 -35.31
N ALA A 579 19.52 18.78 -34.24
CA ALA A 579 19.11 18.23 -32.96
C ALA A 579 17.75 17.52 -33.06
N VAL A 580 16.74 18.15 -33.67
CA VAL A 580 15.42 17.55 -33.90
C VAL A 580 15.51 16.31 -34.78
N MET A 581 16.20 16.39 -35.93
CA MET A 581 16.40 15.24 -36.82
C MET A 581 17.09 14.07 -36.12
N SER A 582 18.08 14.36 -35.27
CA SER A 582 18.76 13.34 -34.48
C SER A 582 17.83 12.66 -33.49
N MET A 583 17.00 13.43 -32.77
CA MET A 583 16.04 12.89 -31.80
C MET A 583 14.98 11.99 -32.44
N GLU A 584 14.56 12.28 -33.68
CA GLU A 584 13.58 11.48 -34.42
C GLU A 584 14.17 10.19 -35.03
N ASN A 585 15.40 10.26 -35.54
CA ASN A 585 15.96 9.20 -36.39
C ASN A 585 16.88 8.23 -35.64
N VAL A 586 17.49 8.62 -34.53
CA VAL A 586 18.35 7.72 -33.76
C VAL A 586 17.49 6.74 -32.95
N GLN A 587 17.66 5.43 -33.21
CA GLN A 587 16.81 4.37 -32.63
C GLN A 587 16.71 4.41 -31.10
N HIS A 588 17.78 4.78 -30.40
CA HIS A 588 17.80 4.84 -28.93
C HIS A 588 17.17 6.12 -28.34
N PHE A 589 16.87 7.13 -29.16
CA PHE A 589 16.22 8.38 -28.74
C PHE A 589 14.70 8.34 -28.90
N LYS A 590 14.20 7.34 -29.64
CA LYS A 590 12.77 7.14 -29.91
C LYS A 590 11.90 7.12 -28.64
N ALA A 591 10.75 7.80 -28.69
CA ALA A 591 9.75 7.78 -27.64
C ALA A 591 9.19 6.35 -27.40
N TYR A 592 8.70 6.10 -26.19
CA TYR A 592 8.12 4.81 -25.82
C TYR A 592 6.87 4.45 -26.63
N SER A 593 6.18 5.44 -27.22
CA SER A 593 5.01 5.25 -28.08
C SER A 593 5.27 4.32 -29.28
N ASN A 594 6.53 4.19 -29.72
CA ASN A 594 6.92 3.21 -30.74
C ASN A 594 6.66 1.76 -30.30
N TRP A 595 6.65 1.48 -28.99
CA TRP A 595 6.43 0.16 -28.43
C TRP A 595 5.00 -0.02 -27.91
N TYR A 596 4.40 0.99 -27.26
CA TYR A 596 3.04 0.89 -26.72
C TYR A 596 1.94 1.40 -27.67
N VAL A 597 2.31 1.94 -28.83
CA VAL A 597 1.44 2.57 -29.84
C VAL A 597 0.86 3.91 -29.36
N ASN A 598 -0.16 3.87 -28.49
CA ASN A 598 -0.75 5.04 -27.87
C ASN A 598 -1.43 4.65 -26.54
N PHE A 599 -1.80 5.64 -25.73
CA PHE A 599 -2.38 5.39 -24.40
C PHE A 599 -3.66 4.56 -24.43
N GLU A 600 -4.56 4.83 -25.38
CA GLU A 600 -5.84 4.13 -25.51
C GLU A 600 -5.62 2.66 -25.86
N TYR A 601 -4.76 2.39 -26.84
CA TYR A 601 -4.39 1.04 -27.24
C TYR A 601 -3.72 0.28 -26.10
N PHE A 602 -2.74 0.90 -25.43
CA PHE A 602 -2.07 0.30 -24.29
C PHE A 602 -3.05 -0.05 -23.16
N GLN A 603 -3.98 0.86 -22.83
CA GLN A 603 -5.02 0.61 -21.83
C GLN A 603 -5.93 -0.56 -22.22
N SER A 604 -6.25 -0.72 -23.51
CA SER A 604 -7.05 -1.86 -24.00
C SER A 604 -6.34 -3.22 -23.84
N ARG A 605 -5.01 -3.21 -23.68
CA ARG A 605 -4.14 -4.39 -23.54
C ARG A 605 -3.64 -4.61 -22.12
N ILE A 606 -4.12 -3.85 -21.13
CA ILE A 606 -3.60 -3.87 -19.75
C ILE A 606 -3.68 -5.25 -19.08
N ASP A 607 -4.68 -6.05 -19.45
CA ASP A 607 -4.89 -7.41 -18.94
C ASP A 607 -3.84 -8.40 -19.51
N ASP A 608 -3.24 -8.07 -20.67
CA ASP A 608 -2.19 -8.87 -21.29
C ASP A 608 -0.80 -8.56 -20.69
N ILE A 609 -0.65 -7.45 -19.95
CA ILE A 609 0.66 -7.07 -19.39
C ILE A 609 0.93 -7.84 -18.10
N LEU A 610 1.82 -8.83 -18.13
CA LEU A 610 2.16 -9.64 -16.97
C LEU A 610 3.04 -8.86 -15.97
N PHE A 611 4.07 -8.17 -16.45
CA PHE A 611 5.04 -7.49 -15.59
C PHE A 611 5.67 -6.27 -16.28
N ILE A 612 5.89 -5.21 -15.50
CA ILE A 612 6.64 -4.02 -15.93
C ILE A 612 7.72 -3.75 -14.88
N GLY A 613 8.98 -3.81 -15.31
CA GLY A 613 10.12 -3.46 -14.46
C GLY A 613 10.75 -2.12 -14.86
N PHE A 614 11.67 -1.64 -14.02
CA PHE A 614 12.38 -0.37 -14.21
C PHE A 614 13.89 -0.60 -14.09
N GLN A 615 14.67 0.11 -14.90
CA GLN A 615 16.12 -0.01 -14.88
C GLN A 615 16.73 0.48 -13.56
N GLU A 616 16.12 1.48 -12.94
CA GLU A 616 16.53 2.05 -11.65
C GLU A 616 16.45 1.03 -10.51
N SER A 617 15.49 0.09 -10.61
CA SER A 617 15.24 -1.00 -9.68
C SER A 617 15.51 -2.37 -10.32
N LEU A 618 16.39 -2.44 -11.33
CA LEU A 618 16.53 -3.62 -12.19
C LEU A 618 16.76 -4.93 -11.43
N ASN A 619 17.59 -4.93 -10.39
CA ASN A 619 17.86 -6.12 -9.59
C ASN A 619 16.64 -6.57 -8.79
N SER A 620 15.94 -5.65 -8.11
CA SER A 620 14.74 -5.98 -7.34
C SER A 620 13.57 -6.36 -8.23
N ASP A 621 13.44 -5.71 -9.39
CA ASP A 621 12.39 -6.03 -10.36
C ASP A 621 12.67 -7.35 -11.07
N PHE A 622 13.94 -7.68 -11.32
CA PHE A 622 14.31 -9.01 -11.81
C PHE A 622 14.03 -10.08 -10.76
N PHE A 623 14.30 -9.83 -9.48
CA PHE A 623 13.92 -10.75 -8.40
C PHE A 623 12.40 -10.98 -8.36
N ALA A 624 11.59 -9.93 -8.47
CA ALA A 624 10.14 -10.06 -8.55
C ALA A 624 9.69 -10.84 -9.80
N LEU A 625 10.33 -10.61 -10.94
CA LEU A 625 10.05 -11.34 -12.19
C LEU A 625 10.41 -12.82 -12.09
N LYS A 626 11.53 -13.17 -11.43
CA LYS A 626 11.91 -14.58 -11.21
C LYS A 626 10.82 -15.34 -10.48
N ASN A 627 10.22 -14.74 -9.46
CA ASN A 627 9.11 -15.33 -8.71
C ASN A 627 7.84 -15.50 -9.55
N ILE A 628 7.62 -14.64 -10.56
CA ILE A 628 6.47 -14.76 -11.47
C ILE A 628 6.70 -15.87 -12.51
N LEU A 629 7.95 -16.08 -12.91
CA LEU A 629 8.35 -17.03 -13.95
C LEU A 629 8.93 -18.34 -13.38
N ASP A 630 8.80 -18.60 -12.08
CA ASP A 630 9.37 -19.78 -11.41
C ASP A 630 10.88 -20.01 -11.71
N ILE A 631 11.65 -18.92 -11.86
CA ILE A 631 13.09 -18.99 -12.15
C ILE A 631 13.85 -19.16 -10.82
N PRO A 632 14.84 -20.08 -10.74
CA PRO A 632 15.58 -20.33 -9.50
C PRO A 632 16.25 -19.07 -8.91
N ASP A 633 16.21 -18.97 -7.58
CA ASP A 633 16.72 -17.81 -6.84
C ASP A 633 18.20 -17.50 -7.09
N HIS A 634 19.02 -18.51 -7.36
CA HIS A 634 20.47 -18.35 -7.59
C HIS A 634 20.82 -17.71 -8.95
N ILE A 635 19.84 -17.53 -9.86
CA ILE A 635 20.06 -16.84 -11.12
C ILE A 635 20.11 -15.34 -10.88
N GLU A 636 21.23 -14.72 -11.23
CA GLU A 636 21.47 -13.29 -11.07
C GLU A 636 21.67 -12.62 -12.43
N LEU A 637 21.48 -11.29 -12.45
CA LEU A 637 21.87 -10.50 -13.61
C LEU A 637 23.39 -10.44 -13.71
N PRO A 638 23.97 -10.45 -14.92
CA PRO A 638 25.41 -10.36 -15.10
C PRO A 638 25.97 -9.08 -14.46
N SER A 639 27.01 -9.25 -13.64
CA SER A 639 27.70 -8.16 -12.95
C SER A 639 28.83 -7.55 -13.78
N ASP A 640 29.33 -8.25 -14.80
CA ASP A 640 30.43 -7.81 -15.65
C ASP A 640 30.00 -6.76 -16.69
N HIS A 641 30.80 -5.71 -16.86
CA HIS A 641 30.48 -4.55 -17.71
C HIS A 641 30.25 -4.91 -19.18
N VAL A 642 30.83 -6.01 -19.66
CA VAL A 642 30.74 -6.46 -21.06
C VAL A 642 29.38 -7.14 -21.30
N THR A 643 28.98 -8.08 -20.45
CA THR A 643 27.72 -8.81 -20.58
C THR A 643 26.52 -7.94 -20.18
N ALA A 644 26.68 -7.08 -19.16
CA ALA A 644 25.68 -6.09 -18.76
C ALA A 644 25.57 -4.89 -19.74
N HIS A 645 26.52 -4.75 -20.67
CA HIS A 645 26.58 -3.71 -21.70
C HIS A 645 26.46 -2.29 -21.13
N LYS A 646 27.18 -2.04 -20.02
CA LYS A 646 27.20 -0.75 -19.33
C LYS A 646 28.14 0.24 -20.03
N ASN A 647 27.81 1.52 -19.96
CA ASN A 647 28.71 2.59 -20.39
C ASN A 647 29.86 2.76 -19.35
N PRO A 648 31.05 3.23 -19.75
CA PRO A 648 32.14 3.53 -18.82
C PRO A 648 31.79 4.63 -17.80
N ASP A 649 32.31 4.52 -16.57
CA ASP A 649 32.00 5.44 -15.46
C ASP A 649 32.59 6.85 -15.63
N SER A 650 33.55 7.03 -16.54
CA SER A 650 34.27 8.29 -16.77
C SER A 650 33.56 9.27 -17.72
N LEU A 651 32.31 9.02 -18.09
CA LEU A 651 31.57 9.82 -19.07
C LEU A 651 30.85 11.01 -18.43
N ASN A 652 30.84 12.16 -19.12
CA ASN A 652 30.10 13.32 -18.67
C ASN A 652 28.58 13.15 -18.87
N ILE A 653 27.88 12.77 -17.81
CA ILE A 653 26.42 12.56 -17.84
C ILE A 653 25.62 13.79 -17.40
N VAL A 654 26.26 14.92 -17.15
CA VAL A 654 25.59 16.13 -16.63
C VAL A 654 24.80 16.80 -17.75
N ILE A 655 23.51 17.07 -17.49
CA ILE A 655 22.66 17.92 -18.31
C ILE A 655 22.28 19.13 -17.45
N ASN A 656 22.44 20.35 -17.98
CA ASN A 656 22.09 21.58 -17.27
C ASN A 656 20.57 21.83 -17.32
N GLU A 657 20.11 22.86 -16.61
CA GLU A 657 18.68 23.17 -16.47
C GLU A 657 17.98 23.39 -17.82
N THR A 658 18.63 24.10 -18.76
CA THR A 658 18.10 24.38 -20.09
C THR A 658 17.92 23.08 -20.90
N GLY A 659 18.94 22.23 -20.95
CA GLY A 659 18.86 20.95 -21.65
C GLY A 659 17.86 19.98 -21.00
N LEU A 660 17.75 19.99 -19.66
CA LEU A 660 16.76 19.20 -18.93
C LEU A 660 15.34 19.65 -19.27
N LEU A 661 15.09 20.95 -19.36
CA LEU A 661 13.78 21.49 -19.76
C LEU A 661 13.40 21.01 -21.18
N ALA A 662 14.33 21.09 -22.12
CA ALA A 662 14.11 20.65 -23.51
C ALA A 662 13.79 19.15 -23.58
N LEU A 663 14.58 18.31 -22.90
CA LEU A 663 14.34 16.86 -22.87
C LEU A 663 13.04 16.50 -22.13
N ASN A 664 12.68 17.22 -21.06
CA ASN A 664 11.42 17.01 -20.37
C ASN A 664 10.21 17.32 -21.24
N ASN A 665 10.30 18.37 -22.06
CA ASN A 665 9.27 18.71 -23.03
C ASN A 665 9.17 17.64 -24.13
N TRP A 666 10.31 17.27 -24.72
CA TRP A 666 10.39 16.24 -25.77
C TRP A 666 9.83 14.89 -25.31
N TYR A 667 10.19 14.44 -24.11
CA TYR A 667 9.75 13.16 -23.53
C TYR A 667 8.52 13.26 -22.62
N SER A 668 7.75 14.33 -22.72
CA SER A 668 6.61 14.59 -21.81
C SER A 668 5.58 13.44 -21.76
N ASP A 669 5.30 12.79 -22.89
CA ASP A 669 4.41 11.63 -22.94
C ASP A 669 5.04 10.35 -22.38
N ASP A 670 6.35 10.18 -22.53
CA ASP A 670 7.09 9.06 -21.93
C ASP A 670 7.04 9.13 -20.40
N PHE A 671 7.15 10.32 -19.80
CA PHE A 671 6.97 10.51 -18.36
C PHE A 671 5.54 10.16 -17.90
N LYS A 672 4.52 10.59 -18.64
CA LYS A 672 3.12 10.22 -18.36
C LYS A 672 2.91 8.70 -18.46
N PHE A 673 3.53 8.06 -19.46
CA PHE A 673 3.46 6.62 -19.67
C PHE A 673 4.14 5.83 -18.55
N ILE A 674 5.33 6.24 -18.11
CA ILE A 674 6.02 5.64 -16.96
C ILE A 674 5.14 5.75 -15.70
N TYR A 675 4.57 6.92 -15.43
CA TYR A 675 3.70 7.12 -14.28
C TYR A 675 2.44 6.25 -14.32
N LEU A 676 1.84 6.07 -15.51
CA LEU A 676 0.75 5.13 -15.71
C LEU A 676 1.21 3.69 -15.40
N CYS A 677 2.35 3.26 -15.94
CA CYS A 677 2.91 1.92 -15.70
C CYS A 677 3.20 1.67 -14.22
N GLN A 678 3.77 2.66 -13.50
CA GLN A 678 3.98 2.59 -12.05
C GLN A 678 2.66 2.43 -11.30
N LYS A 679 1.61 3.18 -11.66
CA LYS A 679 0.28 3.02 -11.07
C LYS A 679 -0.31 1.63 -11.33
N ILE A 680 -0.09 1.07 -12.52
CA ILE A 680 -0.54 -0.28 -12.87
C ILE A 680 0.19 -1.32 -12.04
N MET A 681 1.51 -1.21 -11.90
CA MET A 681 2.29 -2.15 -11.08
C MET A 681 1.93 -2.02 -9.60
N LEU A 682 1.72 -0.80 -9.11
CA LEU A 682 1.21 -0.57 -7.75
C LEU A 682 -0.20 -1.14 -7.57
N SER A 683 -1.10 -0.98 -8.53
CA SER A 683 -2.47 -1.53 -8.43
C SER A 683 -2.47 -3.05 -8.51
N LYS A 684 -1.61 -3.67 -9.33
CA LYS A 684 -1.41 -5.12 -9.37
C LYS A 684 -0.79 -5.63 -8.06
N GLN A 685 0.16 -4.91 -7.47
CA GLN A 685 0.67 -5.20 -6.13
C GLN A 685 -0.37 -4.99 -5.02
N ILE A 686 -1.30 -4.04 -5.18
CA ILE A 686 -2.39 -3.77 -4.23
C ILE A 686 -3.55 -4.76 -4.40
N HIS A 687 -3.80 -5.27 -5.61
CA HIS A 687 -4.79 -6.33 -5.89
C HIS A 687 -4.24 -7.73 -5.61
N ALA A 688 -2.91 -7.84 -5.51
CA ALA A 688 -2.20 -8.98 -4.95
C ALA A 688 -2.03 -8.95 -3.42
N LYS A 689 -2.33 -7.81 -2.80
CA LYS A 689 -2.42 -7.62 -1.33
C LYS A 689 -3.89 -7.66 -0.89
#